data_AF-A0A2K6T5W5-F1
#
_entry.id   AF-A0A2K6T5W5-F1
#
_cell.length_a   1.000
_cell.length_b   1.000
_cell.length_c   1.000
_cell.angle_alpha   90.00
_cell.angle_beta   90.00
_cell.angle_gamma   90.00
#
_symmetry.space_group_name_H-M   'P 1'
#
loop_
_entity.id
_entity.type
_entity.pdbx_description
1 polymer ?
#
loop_
_entity_poly.entity_id
_entity_poly.type
_entity_poly.pdbx_seq_one_letter_code
_entity_poly.pdbx_strand_id
1 'polypeptide(L)'
;MASRLSLHTREDGFRQSTYSHAHNTKRIVRLRRPRAGSAPHKPERREAAGVRGVCARTACAVTVWFYTARPAPASPGSRSAAAGVPASSPAGQGGGDEAAVALERGSPKPPVTPRSGQAQRRPCDPHGGRDTNTKVEERKNILAPGIFQQQEDDSGEGEDDAEVQQECLHKFSTRDYIMEPSIFNTLKRYFQAGGSPENVIQLLSENYTAVAQTVNLLAEWLIQTGVEPVQVQETVENHLKSLLIKHFDPRKADSIFTEEGETPAWLEQMIAHTTWRDLFYKLAEAHPDCLMLNFTVKLISDAGYQGEITSVSTACQQLEVFSRVLRTSLATILDGGEENLEKNLPEFAKMVCHGEHTYLFAQAMMSVLAQEEQGGSAVRRIAQEVQRFAQEKGHDASQITLALGTAASYPRACQALGAMLSKGALNPADITVLFKMFTSMDPPPVELIRVPAFLDLFMQSLFKPGARINQDHKHKYIHILAYAASVVETWKKNKRVSINKDELKSTSKAVETVHNLCCNENKGASELVAELSTLYQCIRFPVVAMGVLKWVDWTVSEPRYFQLQTDHTPVHLALLDEISTCHQLLHPQVLQLLIKLFETEHSQLDVMEQLELKKTLLDRMVHLLSRGYVLPVVSYIRKCLEKLDTDISLIRYFVTEVLDVIAPPYTSDFVQLFLPILENDSIAGTIKTEGEHDPVAEFIAHCKSNFIMVN
;
A
#
# COMPACT_ATOMS: atom_id res chain seq x y z
N MET A 1 -45.74 -30.98 -23.05
CA MET A 1 -45.31 -32.37 -22.74
C MET A 1 -44.04 -32.26 -21.90
N ALA A 2 -44.15 -31.98 -20.58
CA ALA A 2 -44.17 -32.96 -19.49
C ALA A 2 -42.93 -33.87 -19.52
N SER A 3 -41.92 -33.67 -18.65
CA SER A 3 -41.84 -34.29 -17.31
C SER A 3 -40.81 -33.52 -16.45
N ARG A 4 -41.19 -32.68 -15.47
CA ARG A 4 -41.29 -32.96 -14.02
C ARG A 4 -40.49 -34.16 -13.49
N LEU A 5 -39.42 -33.88 -12.75
CA LEU A 5 -38.91 -34.72 -11.67
C LEU A 5 -39.00 -33.95 -10.35
N SER A 6 -39.81 -34.50 -9.44
CA SER A 6 -40.16 -33.98 -8.13
C SER A 6 -39.05 -34.26 -7.13
N LEU A 7 -38.58 -33.21 -6.45
CA LEU A 7 -37.90 -33.31 -5.16
C LEU A 7 -38.95 -33.71 -4.11
N HIS A 8 -38.83 -34.94 -3.60
CA HIS A 8 -39.58 -35.42 -2.45
C HIS A 8 -38.86 -34.97 -1.17
N THR A 9 -39.45 -33.99 -0.49
CA THR A 9 -39.17 -33.68 0.91
C THR A 9 -39.67 -34.84 1.78
N ARG A 10 -38.74 -35.55 2.43
CA ARG A 10 -39.05 -36.44 3.54
C ARG A 10 -38.80 -35.68 4.85
N GLU A 11 -39.88 -35.18 5.42
CA GLU A 11 -39.96 -34.95 6.85
C GLU A 11 -40.06 -36.31 7.55
N ASP A 12 -39.18 -36.57 8.50
CA ASP A 12 -39.49 -37.35 9.70
C ASP A 12 -38.51 -36.93 10.79
N GLY A 13 -39.07 -36.44 11.90
CA GLY A 13 -38.34 -35.87 13.01
C GLY A 13 -37.62 -36.92 13.87
N PHE A 14 -36.85 -36.43 14.85
CA PHE A 14 -36.93 -36.89 16.23
C PHE A 14 -36.08 -36.00 17.16
N ARG A 15 -36.79 -35.42 18.14
CA ARG A 15 -36.42 -35.18 19.55
C ARG A 15 -35.44 -34.07 19.93
N GLN A 16 -36.07 -32.98 20.40
CA GLN A 16 -35.70 -32.27 21.62
C GLN A 16 -35.42 -33.23 22.80
N SER A 17 -34.34 -32.96 23.54
CA SER A 17 -34.23 -33.34 24.95
C SER A 17 -33.70 -32.16 25.76
N THR A 18 -34.54 -31.73 26.69
CA THR A 18 -34.39 -30.69 27.69
C THR A 18 -33.84 -31.25 29.01
N TYR A 19 -32.97 -30.46 29.69
CA TYR A 19 -32.64 -30.43 31.14
C TYR A 19 -31.86 -31.64 31.73
N SER A 20 -30.92 -31.52 32.69
CA SER A 20 -31.01 -30.79 33.97
C SER A 20 -29.65 -30.71 34.74
N HIS A 21 -29.44 -29.57 35.42
CA HIS A 21 -28.79 -29.30 36.74
C HIS A 21 -27.38 -29.82 37.11
N ALA A 22 -26.57 -29.17 37.97
CA ALA A 22 -26.49 -27.87 38.63
C ALA A 22 -25.19 -27.86 39.46
N HIS A 23 -24.50 -26.71 39.65
CA HIS A 23 -24.22 -26.15 40.99
C HIS A 23 -23.39 -24.85 40.98
N ASN A 24 -23.96 -23.88 41.70
CA ASN A 24 -23.44 -22.62 42.25
C ASN A 24 -21.94 -22.53 42.56
N THR A 25 -21.34 -21.36 42.28
CA THR A 25 -20.72 -20.54 43.33
C THR A 25 -20.76 -19.05 43.00
N LYS A 26 -21.42 -18.27 43.87
CA LYS A 26 -21.41 -16.80 43.88
C LYS A 26 -20.09 -16.30 44.49
N ARG A 27 -19.49 -15.24 43.93
CA ARG A 27 -18.86 -14.18 44.74
C ARG A 27 -18.84 -12.83 44.03
N ILE A 28 -19.36 -11.87 44.78
CA ILE A 28 -19.53 -10.42 44.61
C ILE A 28 -18.18 -9.70 44.51
N VAL A 29 -18.04 -8.64 43.70
CA VAL A 29 -17.61 -7.28 44.09
C VAL A 29 -18.09 -6.22 43.06
N ARG A 30 -18.59 -5.11 43.60
CA ARG A 30 -19.17 -3.89 43.00
C ARG A 30 -18.13 -3.00 42.28
N LEU A 31 -18.61 -2.10 41.40
CA LEU A 31 -18.34 -0.64 41.39
C LEU A 31 -19.16 0.02 40.24
N ARG A 32 -20.32 0.61 40.54
CA ARG A 32 -20.63 2.06 40.58
C ARG A 32 -20.57 2.81 39.23
N ARG A 33 -21.76 3.05 38.66
CA ARG A 33 -22.09 4.20 37.79
C ARG A 33 -22.33 5.46 38.63
N PRO A 34 -22.10 6.68 38.12
CA PRO A 34 -22.79 7.87 38.58
C PRO A 34 -23.94 8.27 37.64
N ARG A 35 -24.99 8.82 38.26
CA ARG A 35 -26.22 9.37 37.66
C ARG A 35 -26.05 10.86 37.33
N ALA A 36 -26.86 11.32 36.37
CA ALA A 36 -27.11 12.70 35.99
C ALA A 36 -27.90 13.52 37.03
N GLY A 37 -27.78 14.86 36.97
CA GLY A 37 -28.60 15.84 37.68
C GLY A 37 -28.33 17.30 37.27
N SER A 38 -29.18 17.83 36.37
CA SER A 38 -29.77 19.19 36.24
C SER A 38 -29.02 20.49 36.65
N ALA A 39 -28.73 21.33 35.63
CA ALA A 39 -28.83 22.79 35.37
C ALA A 39 -29.27 23.82 36.46
N PRO A 40 -29.23 25.18 36.25
CA PRO A 40 -28.67 26.02 35.15
C PRO A 40 -27.83 27.26 35.62
N HIS A 41 -27.03 27.90 34.75
CA HIS A 41 -26.77 29.37 34.79
C HIS A 41 -26.28 29.91 33.45
N LYS A 42 -26.84 31.06 33.05
CA LYS A 42 -26.63 31.81 31.79
C LYS A 42 -25.42 32.78 31.86
N PRO A 43 -24.98 33.39 30.74
CA PRO A 43 -23.59 33.75 30.46
C PRO A 43 -23.22 35.20 30.82
N GLU A 44 -21.94 35.44 31.13
CA GLU A 44 -21.38 36.79 31.29
C GLU A 44 -20.49 37.17 30.09
N ARG A 45 -20.87 38.30 29.47
CA ARG A 45 -20.04 39.15 28.62
C ARG A 45 -18.98 39.85 29.47
N ARG A 46 -17.77 40.06 28.94
CA ARG A 46 -16.99 41.28 29.25
C ARG A 46 -16.25 41.81 28.02
N GLU A 47 -16.50 43.09 27.76
CA GLU A 47 -15.79 43.97 26.82
C GLU A 47 -14.51 44.55 27.42
N ALA A 48 -13.61 44.89 26.48
CA ALA A 48 -12.49 45.83 26.42
C ALA A 48 -12.13 46.80 27.56
N ALA A 49 -10.81 46.93 27.79
CA ALA A 49 -9.98 48.17 27.88
C ALA A 49 -8.51 47.72 28.14
N GLY A 50 -7.40 48.21 27.56
CA GLY A 50 -7.09 49.35 26.72
C GLY A 50 -5.98 50.22 27.36
N VAL A 51 -4.70 50.04 27.02
CA VAL A 51 -3.56 51.02 27.15
C VAL A 51 -2.43 50.55 26.20
N ARG A 52 -2.25 51.07 24.98
CA ARG A 52 -1.41 52.22 24.53
C ARG A 52 0.06 52.26 25.03
N GLY A 53 1.00 51.99 24.11
CA GLY A 53 2.12 52.91 23.83
C GLY A 53 3.57 52.37 23.70
N VAL A 54 4.07 52.36 22.44
CA VAL A 54 5.44 52.76 21.97
C VAL A 54 6.62 51.81 22.33
N CYS A 55 7.60 51.37 21.52
CA CYS A 55 8.21 51.66 20.19
C CYS A 55 8.97 50.38 19.73
N ALA A 56 8.85 49.87 18.49
CA ALA A 56 9.67 50.12 17.28
C ALA A 56 10.98 49.30 17.10
N ARG A 57 11.21 48.85 15.83
CA ARG A 57 12.40 48.22 15.18
C ARG A 57 12.38 46.68 15.11
N THR A 58 12.59 45.94 14.00
CA THR A 58 12.80 46.18 12.55
C THR A 58 12.50 44.86 11.81
N ALA A 59 12.10 44.95 10.54
CA ALA A 59 11.63 43.89 9.64
C ALA A 59 12.75 43.12 8.89
N CYS A 60 12.41 41.94 8.33
CA CYS A 60 12.82 41.53 6.98
C CYS A 60 11.78 40.58 6.33
N ALA A 61 11.62 40.73 5.01
CA ALA A 61 10.60 40.26 4.05
C ALA A 61 10.17 38.78 4.16
N VAL A 62 8.94 38.35 3.91
CA VAL A 62 8.03 38.59 2.77
C VAL A 62 6.57 38.59 3.27
N THR A 63 5.78 39.63 2.98
CA THR A 63 4.33 39.57 3.20
C THR A 63 3.59 40.39 2.14
N VAL A 64 2.81 39.67 1.34
CA VAL A 64 1.84 40.17 0.35
C VAL A 64 0.74 40.94 1.09
N TRP A 65 0.46 42.19 0.67
CA TRP A 65 -0.65 42.99 1.19
C TRP A 65 -1.73 43.16 0.11
N PHE A 66 -2.87 42.49 0.30
CA PHE A 66 -4.13 42.80 -0.36
C PHE A 66 -4.97 43.73 0.53
N TYR A 67 -5.77 44.59 -0.13
CA TYR A 67 -6.81 45.51 0.36
C TYR A 67 -6.39 46.89 0.91
N THR A 68 -6.75 47.95 0.18
CA THR A 68 -7.90 48.81 0.53
C THR A 68 -8.31 49.74 -0.63
N ALA A 69 -9.62 49.97 -0.72
CA ALA A 69 -10.38 50.52 -1.83
C ALA A 69 -10.16 52.01 -2.13
N ARG A 70 -10.41 52.41 -3.39
CA ARG A 70 -10.89 53.76 -3.74
C ARG A 70 -12.02 53.73 -4.77
N PRO A 71 -12.95 54.70 -4.71
CA PRO A 71 -14.18 54.72 -5.51
C PRO A 71 -13.98 55.32 -6.92
N ALA A 72 -14.78 54.86 -7.87
CA ALA A 72 -15.02 55.49 -9.18
C ALA A 72 -15.79 56.82 -8.99
N PRO A 73 -15.70 57.82 -9.90
CA PRO A 73 -16.31 57.77 -11.26
C PRO A 73 -15.43 58.54 -12.31
N ALA A 74 -15.71 58.76 -13.60
CA ALA A 74 -16.85 58.62 -14.51
C ALA A 74 -16.29 58.53 -15.96
N SER A 75 -17.02 57.90 -16.88
CA SER A 75 -16.79 57.93 -18.33
C SER A 75 -17.39 59.20 -18.97
N PRO A 76 -16.92 59.61 -20.17
CA PRO A 76 -17.57 59.21 -21.44
C PRO A 76 -16.51 58.97 -22.56
N GLY A 77 -16.72 58.33 -23.70
CA GLY A 77 -17.88 57.90 -24.47
C GLY A 77 -17.51 57.93 -25.97
N SER A 78 -18.14 57.08 -26.78
CA SER A 78 -18.15 57.05 -28.28
C SER A 78 -16.89 56.48 -28.97
N ARG A 79 -16.93 55.76 -30.11
CA ARG A 79 -17.96 55.28 -31.05
C ARG A 79 -17.23 54.43 -32.12
N SER A 80 -17.89 53.37 -32.66
CA SER A 80 -17.90 52.91 -34.09
C SER A 80 -16.55 52.45 -34.72
N ALA A 81 -16.37 51.51 -35.67
CA ALA A 81 -17.13 50.64 -36.57
C ALA A 81 -16.13 49.56 -37.10
N ALA A 82 -16.49 48.28 -37.26
CA ALA A 82 -16.93 47.57 -38.48
C ALA A 82 -15.85 47.15 -39.53
N ALA A 83 -16.04 45.92 -40.04
CA ALA A 83 -15.44 45.23 -41.23
C ALA A 83 -13.98 44.75 -41.10
N GLY A 84 -13.53 43.60 -41.63
CA GLY A 84 -14.10 42.57 -42.51
C GLY A 84 -12.98 41.54 -42.86
N VAL A 85 -13.39 40.29 -43.09
CA VAL A 85 -12.68 39.08 -43.60
C VAL A 85 -12.07 39.35 -45.02
N PRO A 86 -11.12 38.61 -45.68
CA PRO A 86 -10.78 37.15 -45.62
C PRO A 86 -9.30 36.68 -45.73
N ALA A 87 -9.14 35.38 -45.39
CA ALA A 87 -8.44 34.26 -46.05
C ALA A 87 -7.10 34.42 -46.81
N SER A 88 -6.15 33.50 -46.54
CA SER A 88 -5.67 32.47 -47.51
C SER A 88 -4.48 31.65 -46.97
N SER A 89 -4.53 30.32 -47.15
CA SER A 89 -3.39 29.39 -47.04
C SER A 89 -2.31 29.64 -48.11
N PRO A 90 -1.15 28.95 -48.05
CA PRO A 90 -1.02 27.74 -48.88
C PRO A 90 -0.20 26.59 -48.25
N ALA A 91 -0.32 25.44 -48.91
CA ALA A 91 0.34 24.16 -48.67
C ALA A 91 1.60 23.96 -49.54
N GLY A 92 2.40 22.92 -49.22
CA GLY A 92 3.42 22.30 -50.08
C GLY A 92 4.49 21.59 -49.23
N GLN A 93 4.45 20.26 -49.08
CA GLN A 93 5.23 19.24 -49.84
C GLN A 93 6.76 19.38 -49.63
N GLY A 94 7.55 18.34 -49.35
CA GLY A 94 7.36 16.89 -49.27
C GLY A 94 8.73 16.18 -49.22
N GLY A 95 8.72 14.85 -48.99
CA GLY A 95 9.81 13.87 -49.24
C GLY A 95 11.08 14.01 -48.38
N GLY A 96 11.77 12.96 -47.95
CA GLY A 96 11.77 11.53 -48.30
C GLY A 96 13.18 10.98 -47.97
N ASP A 97 13.27 9.68 -47.68
CA ASP A 97 14.48 8.83 -47.65
C ASP A 97 15.55 9.11 -46.57
N GLU A 98 16.42 8.19 -46.17
CA GLU A 98 16.49 6.73 -46.05
C GLU A 98 17.74 6.48 -45.15
N ALA A 99 17.91 5.24 -44.68
CA ALA A 99 19.19 4.56 -44.46
C ALA A 99 19.67 4.33 -43.02
N ALA A 100 20.18 3.11 -42.90
CA ALA A 100 20.34 2.29 -41.73
C ALA A 100 21.80 2.26 -41.20
N VAL A 101 21.99 1.35 -40.24
CA VAL A 101 23.23 0.64 -39.84
C VAL A 101 23.94 1.21 -38.61
N ALA A 102 23.86 0.50 -37.48
CA ALA A 102 24.95 -0.35 -36.98
C ALA A 102 24.58 -1.03 -35.65
N LEU A 103 24.57 -2.36 -35.66
CA LEU A 103 24.63 -3.23 -34.48
C LEU A 103 26.08 -3.35 -34.02
N GLU A 104 26.35 -3.15 -32.73
CA GLU A 104 27.52 -3.76 -32.07
C GLU A 104 27.10 -4.56 -30.83
N ARG A 105 27.56 -5.81 -30.81
CA ARG A 105 27.51 -6.76 -29.71
C ARG A 105 28.79 -6.60 -28.88
N GLY A 106 28.67 -6.52 -27.57
CA GLY A 106 29.81 -6.60 -26.64
C GLY A 106 29.46 -7.36 -25.37
N SER A 107 29.90 -8.61 -25.27
CA SER A 107 29.81 -9.44 -24.07
C SER A 107 30.89 -9.04 -23.04
N PRO A 108 30.63 -9.12 -21.72
CA PRO A 108 31.64 -8.85 -20.70
C PRO A 108 32.43 -10.11 -20.31
N LYS A 109 33.73 -9.95 -20.04
CA LYS A 109 34.60 -10.93 -19.37
C LYS A 109 35.34 -10.26 -18.19
N PRO A 110 35.83 -11.03 -17.21
CA PRO A 110 35.75 -10.71 -15.78
C PRO A 110 37.01 -10.04 -15.21
N PRO A 111 36.96 -9.45 -14.01
CA PRO A 111 38.14 -8.98 -13.32
C PRO A 111 38.82 -10.08 -12.50
N VAL A 112 40.14 -9.96 -12.47
CA VAL A 112 41.15 -10.81 -11.85
C VAL A 112 41.21 -10.57 -10.34
N THR A 113 41.37 -11.65 -9.57
CA THR A 113 41.64 -11.67 -8.12
C THR A 113 42.98 -11.04 -7.74
N PRO A 114 43.13 -10.61 -6.47
CA PRO A 114 44.22 -11.14 -5.66
C PRO A 114 43.74 -11.73 -4.32
N ARG A 115 44.17 -12.99 -4.09
CA ARG A 115 44.47 -13.58 -2.76
C ARG A 115 45.53 -12.69 -2.07
N SER A 116 45.71 -12.58 -0.76
CA SER A 116 45.27 -13.30 0.44
C SER A 116 45.89 -12.55 1.62
N GLY A 117 45.21 -12.43 2.75
CA GLY A 117 45.80 -11.92 3.99
C GLY A 117 44.93 -12.31 5.18
N GLN A 118 45.42 -13.27 5.96
CA GLN A 118 44.77 -13.87 7.13
C GLN A 118 44.55 -12.84 8.26
N ALA A 119 43.40 -12.90 8.93
CA ALA A 119 43.26 -12.38 10.29
C ALA A 119 42.47 -13.38 11.14
N GLN A 120 43.19 -13.98 12.08
CA GLN A 120 42.70 -14.93 13.07
C GLN A 120 41.86 -14.24 14.15
N ARG A 121 41.01 -15.07 14.77
CA ARG A 121 40.03 -14.77 15.80
C ARG A 121 40.63 -14.52 17.19
N ARG A 122 40.00 -13.57 17.92
CA ARG A 122 39.67 -13.55 19.38
C ARG A 122 40.83 -13.41 20.39
N PRO A 123 40.56 -13.11 21.70
CA PRO A 123 39.35 -12.60 22.38
C PRO A 123 39.60 -11.40 23.33
N CYS A 124 38.50 -10.84 23.87
CA CYS A 124 38.45 -9.86 24.95
C CYS A 124 38.55 -10.49 26.36
N ASP A 125 38.95 -9.62 27.31
CA ASP A 125 38.78 -9.61 28.78
C ASP A 125 39.65 -10.58 29.62
N PRO A 126 39.92 -10.32 30.93
CA PRO A 126 39.17 -9.45 31.86
C PRO A 126 39.96 -8.68 32.98
N HIS A 127 39.19 -7.85 33.72
CA HIS A 127 39.23 -7.58 35.17
C HIS A 127 40.31 -6.70 35.87
N GLY A 128 39.76 -5.79 36.70
CA GLY A 128 40.32 -5.32 37.98
C GLY A 128 40.67 -3.84 37.96
N GLY A 129 40.11 -2.92 38.76
CA GLY A 129 39.30 -3.01 39.96
C GLY A 129 39.84 -2.00 40.99
N ARG A 130 38.93 -1.22 41.60
CA ARG A 130 39.06 -0.49 42.90
C ARG A 130 40.03 0.72 42.90
N ASP A 131 39.84 1.79 43.67
CA ASP A 131 38.98 2.08 44.83
C ASP A 131 39.02 3.61 45.15
N THR A 132 38.06 4.04 45.99
CA THR A 132 38.09 5.19 46.97
C THR A 132 37.83 6.63 46.46
N ASN A 133 36.73 7.28 46.87
CA ASN A 133 36.55 8.14 48.08
C ASN A 133 37.54 9.34 48.09
N THR A 134 37.19 10.62 48.21
CA THR A 134 36.26 11.25 49.17
C THR A 134 36.05 12.74 48.84
N LYS A 135 34.82 13.23 49.04
CA LYS A 135 34.35 14.54 49.55
C LYS A 135 34.98 15.90 49.14
N VAL A 136 34.06 16.72 48.59
CA VAL A 136 33.67 18.11 48.96
C VAL A 136 34.72 19.21 48.81
N GLU A 137 34.50 20.09 47.82
CA GLU A 137 34.79 21.51 47.96
C GLU A 137 33.76 22.36 47.18
N GLU A 138 33.38 23.47 47.79
CA GLU A 138 32.38 24.45 47.40
C GLU A 138 32.70 25.11 46.05
N ARG A 139 31.67 25.43 45.25
CA ARG A 139 31.80 26.46 44.19
C ARG A 139 30.63 27.42 44.21
N LYS A 140 30.89 28.63 44.76
CA LYS A 140 30.20 29.87 44.43
C LYS A 140 31.23 30.84 43.83
N ASN A 141 30.88 31.35 42.65
CA ASN A 141 31.35 32.55 41.94
C ASN A 141 32.80 33.01 42.09
N ILE A 142 33.57 32.83 41.01
CA ILE A 142 34.54 33.82 40.56
C ILE A 142 34.37 33.98 39.04
N LEU A 143 33.99 35.19 38.61
CA LEU A 143 34.17 35.68 37.25
C LEU A 143 35.65 35.53 36.86
N ALA A 144 35.91 34.92 35.71
CA ALA A 144 37.21 34.92 35.07
C ALA A 144 37.04 35.24 33.57
N PRO A 145 38.03 35.91 32.96
CA PRO A 145 37.83 37.02 32.05
C PRO A 145 37.71 36.58 30.59
N GLY A 146 37.15 37.47 29.77
CA GLY A 146 37.20 37.36 28.32
C GLY A 146 38.62 37.13 27.84
N ILE A 147 38.83 35.96 27.24
CA ILE A 147 40.01 35.69 26.43
C ILE A 147 39.68 36.23 25.05
N PHE A 148 40.27 37.38 24.75
CA PHE A 148 40.55 37.84 23.40
C PHE A 148 41.09 36.64 22.60
N GLN A 149 40.30 36.13 21.65
CA GLN A 149 40.87 35.36 20.56
C GLN A 149 41.62 36.36 19.69
N GLN A 150 42.94 36.32 19.82
CA GLN A 150 43.88 36.82 18.83
C GLN A 150 43.43 36.24 17.49
N GLN A 151 43.00 37.13 16.58
CA GLN A 151 43.07 36.85 15.16
C GLN A 151 44.52 36.50 14.87
N GLU A 152 44.76 35.24 14.53
CA GLU A 152 45.94 34.86 13.78
C GLU A 152 45.89 35.68 12.48
N ASP A 153 46.78 36.65 12.40
CA ASP A 153 47.21 37.27 11.15
C ASP A 153 47.81 36.17 10.28
N ASP A 154 46.95 35.40 9.61
CA ASP A 154 47.36 34.62 8.45
C ASP A 154 47.51 35.59 7.29
N SER A 155 48.75 36.06 7.17
CA SER A 155 49.28 36.77 6.03
C SER A 155 49.24 35.87 4.80
N GLY A 156 48.05 35.73 4.22
CA GLY A 156 47.80 35.33 2.84
C GLY A 156 47.52 36.60 2.03
N GLU A 157 48.39 36.87 1.06
CA GLU A 157 48.29 37.87 -0.02
C GLU A 157 46.96 38.65 -0.06
N GLY A 158 46.95 39.87 0.49
CA GLY A 158 45.76 40.72 0.49
C GLY A 158 45.31 40.99 -0.95
N GLU A 159 44.07 40.64 -1.27
CA GLU A 159 43.39 41.20 -2.44
C GLU A 159 43.56 42.72 -2.40
N ASP A 160 44.02 43.33 -3.49
CA ASP A 160 44.19 44.78 -3.57
C ASP A 160 42.85 45.44 -3.24
N ASP A 161 42.82 46.37 -2.27
CA ASP A 161 41.59 47.09 -1.90
C ASP A 161 40.93 47.72 -3.13
N ALA A 162 41.72 48.09 -4.14
CA ALA A 162 41.23 48.56 -5.44
C ALA A 162 40.51 47.48 -6.26
N GLU A 163 40.97 46.23 -6.21
CA GLU A 163 40.38 45.08 -6.88
C GLU A 163 39.06 44.66 -6.21
N VAL A 164 39.04 44.65 -4.87
CA VAL A 164 37.81 44.41 -4.07
C VAL A 164 36.76 45.48 -4.35
N GLN A 165 37.17 46.75 -4.45
CA GLN A 165 36.28 47.84 -4.83
C GLN A 165 35.72 47.65 -6.24
N GLN A 166 36.55 47.30 -7.22
CA GLN A 166 36.10 47.08 -8.60
C GLN A 166 35.14 45.89 -8.71
N GLU A 167 35.41 44.78 -8.00
CA GLU A 167 34.53 43.62 -7.98
C GLU A 167 33.13 43.96 -7.41
N CYS A 168 33.10 44.72 -6.31
CA CYS A 168 31.86 45.17 -5.70
C CYS A 168 31.10 46.16 -6.60
N LEU A 169 31.79 47.12 -7.23
CA LEU A 169 31.19 48.07 -8.17
C LEU A 169 30.60 47.36 -9.40
N HIS A 170 31.29 46.34 -9.91
CA HIS A 170 30.76 45.51 -11.00
C HIS A 170 29.47 44.80 -10.57
N LYS A 171 29.43 44.24 -9.35
CA LYS A 171 28.21 43.63 -8.78
C LYS A 171 27.07 44.65 -8.62
N PHE A 172 27.33 45.84 -8.08
CA PHE A 172 26.32 46.89 -7.94
C PHE A 172 25.78 47.40 -9.30
N SER A 173 26.58 47.27 -10.36
CA SER A 173 26.18 47.62 -11.73
C SER A 173 25.28 46.56 -12.39
N THR A 174 25.12 45.39 -11.76
CA THR A 174 24.22 44.36 -12.29
C THR A 174 22.76 44.70 -12.03
N ARG A 175 21.91 44.28 -12.96
CA ARG A 175 20.48 44.58 -12.96
C ARG A 175 19.80 44.08 -11.69
N ASP A 176 19.05 44.95 -11.03
CA ASP A 176 18.28 44.66 -9.81
C ASP A 176 19.12 44.09 -8.64
N TYR A 177 20.44 44.31 -8.61
CA TYR A 177 21.33 43.77 -7.56
C TYR A 177 20.95 44.22 -6.14
N ILE A 178 20.22 45.34 -6.01
CA ILE A 178 19.64 45.80 -4.75
C ILE A 178 18.70 44.77 -4.09
N MET A 179 18.13 43.85 -4.87
CA MET A 179 17.23 42.80 -4.42
C MET A 179 17.96 41.47 -4.11
N GLU A 180 19.28 41.39 -4.34
CA GLU A 180 20.05 40.17 -4.10
C GLU A 180 20.31 39.95 -2.60
N PRO A 181 20.24 38.69 -2.09
CA PRO A 181 20.42 38.40 -0.67
C PRO A 181 21.79 38.82 -0.12
N SER A 182 22.81 38.83 -0.99
CA SER A 182 24.20 39.13 -0.64
C SER A 182 24.52 40.63 -0.57
N ILE A 183 23.57 41.52 -0.90
CA ILE A 183 23.80 42.96 -1.02
C ILE A 183 24.46 43.56 0.22
N PHE A 184 24.03 43.17 1.42
CA PHE A 184 24.58 43.69 2.68
C PHE A 184 26.02 43.25 2.92
N ASN A 185 26.38 42.02 2.55
CA ASN A 185 27.74 41.52 2.67
C ASN A 185 28.67 42.23 1.68
N THR A 186 28.21 42.44 0.45
CA THR A 186 28.95 43.17 -0.59
C THR A 186 29.12 44.65 -0.23
N LEU A 187 28.09 45.30 0.31
CA LEU A 187 28.17 46.67 0.85
C LEU A 187 29.19 46.77 1.97
N LYS A 188 29.17 45.83 2.93
CA LYS A 188 30.10 45.80 4.05
C LYS A 188 31.54 45.64 3.56
N ARG A 189 31.79 44.72 2.62
CA ARG A 189 33.11 44.49 2.02
C ARG A 189 33.60 45.71 1.24
N TYR A 190 32.73 46.36 0.48
CA TYR A 190 33.03 47.58 -0.27
C TYR A 190 33.42 48.76 0.64
N PHE A 191 32.66 48.98 1.73
CA PHE A 191 32.98 50.04 2.68
C PHE A 191 34.22 49.76 3.52
N GLN A 192 34.50 48.48 3.82
CA GLN A 192 35.73 48.06 4.50
C GLN A 192 36.97 48.31 3.64
N ALA A 193 36.86 48.17 2.31
CA ALA A 193 37.91 48.50 1.36
C ALA A 193 38.03 50.02 1.05
N GLY A 194 37.27 50.90 1.71
CA GLY A 194 37.36 52.36 1.53
C GLY A 194 36.50 52.94 0.39
N GLY A 195 35.52 52.19 -0.11
CA GLY A 195 34.65 52.62 -1.21
C GLY A 195 33.68 53.78 -0.85
N SER A 196 33.34 54.60 -1.86
CA SER A 196 32.44 55.76 -1.71
C SER A 196 30.96 55.37 -1.73
N PRO A 197 30.14 55.78 -0.73
CA PRO A 197 28.70 55.54 -0.72
C PRO A 197 27.95 56.11 -1.93
N GLU A 198 28.42 57.24 -2.49
CA GLU A 198 27.76 57.93 -3.60
C GLU A 198 27.72 57.05 -4.85
N ASN A 199 28.84 56.39 -5.15
CA ASN A 199 28.96 55.51 -6.31
C ASN A 199 28.02 54.31 -6.21
N VAL A 200 27.83 53.76 -5.00
CA VAL A 200 26.94 52.61 -4.80
C VAL A 200 25.48 53.00 -4.91
N ILE A 201 25.09 54.15 -4.34
CA ILE A 201 23.73 54.67 -4.46
C ILE A 201 23.40 54.92 -5.92
N GLN A 202 24.31 55.55 -6.67
CA GLN A 202 24.13 55.81 -8.09
C GLN A 202 23.97 54.49 -8.87
N LEU A 203 24.92 53.55 -8.73
CA LEU A 203 24.88 52.29 -9.48
C LEU A 203 23.66 51.43 -9.15
N LEU A 204 23.29 51.30 -7.87
CA LEU A 204 22.12 50.51 -7.47
C LEU A 204 20.81 51.14 -7.92
N SER A 205 20.72 52.48 -7.93
CA SER A 205 19.50 53.18 -8.36
C SER A 205 19.35 53.19 -9.88
N GLU A 206 20.43 53.42 -10.64
CA GLU A 206 20.43 53.42 -12.09
C GLU A 206 20.13 52.03 -12.68
N ASN A 207 20.58 50.96 -12.01
CA ASN A 207 20.40 49.58 -12.47
C ASN A 207 19.19 48.86 -11.86
N TYR A 208 18.36 49.57 -11.07
CA TYR A 208 17.10 49.03 -10.57
C TYR A 208 15.99 49.17 -11.62
N THR A 209 15.53 48.04 -12.12
CA THR A 209 14.47 47.91 -13.14
C THR A 209 13.17 47.33 -12.59
N ALA A 210 13.13 46.96 -11.31
CA ALA A 210 11.93 46.52 -10.60
C ALA A 210 11.26 45.28 -11.23
N VAL A 211 12.06 44.29 -11.67
CA VAL A 211 11.52 43.07 -12.30
C VAL A 211 10.54 42.34 -11.38
N ALA A 212 10.88 42.19 -10.09
CA ALA A 212 10.02 41.52 -9.12
C ALA A 212 8.66 42.22 -8.96
N GLN A 213 8.65 43.55 -8.95
CA GLN A 213 7.43 44.36 -8.85
C GLN A 213 6.60 44.25 -10.13
N THR A 214 7.25 44.16 -11.29
CA THR A 214 6.59 43.94 -12.58
C THR A 214 5.89 42.59 -12.61
N VAL A 215 6.51 41.54 -12.05
CA VAL A 215 5.88 40.20 -11.92
C VAL A 215 4.65 40.25 -11.03
N ASN A 216 4.70 40.97 -9.90
CA ASN A 216 3.53 41.14 -9.02
C ASN A 216 2.37 41.85 -9.75
N LEU A 217 2.68 42.88 -10.54
CA LEU A 217 1.68 43.59 -11.34
C LEU A 217 1.05 42.68 -12.41
N LEU A 218 1.87 41.85 -13.07
CA LEU A 218 1.36 40.85 -14.03
C LEU A 218 0.47 39.82 -13.35
N ALA A 219 0.82 39.37 -12.13
CA ALA A 219 -0.01 38.46 -11.35
C ALA A 219 -1.37 39.11 -11.00
N GLU A 220 -1.38 40.37 -10.58
CA GLU A 220 -2.61 41.13 -10.33
C GLU A 220 -3.46 41.30 -11.60
N TRP A 221 -2.84 41.56 -12.75
CA TRP A 221 -3.55 41.67 -14.02
C TRP A 221 -4.17 40.34 -14.43
N LEU A 222 -3.48 39.22 -14.25
CA LEU A 222 -4.04 37.89 -14.51
C LEU A 222 -5.30 37.66 -13.66
N ILE A 223 -5.26 38.03 -12.37
CA ILE A 223 -6.43 37.95 -11.48
C ILE A 223 -7.57 38.84 -11.98
N GLN A 224 -7.27 40.09 -12.36
CA GLN A 224 -8.28 41.03 -12.88
C GLN A 224 -8.90 40.56 -14.20
N THR A 225 -8.16 39.82 -15.04
CA THR A 225 -8.66 39.25 -16.30
C THR A 225 -9.54 37.99 -16.11
N GLY A 226 -9.72 37.53 -14.86
CA GLY A 226 -10.62 36.43 -14.51
C GLY A 226 -9.93 35.10 -14.22
N VAL A 227 -8.59 35.06 -14.18
CA VAL A 227 -7.86 33.88 -13.69
C VAL A 227 -8.03 33.80 -12.17
N GLU A 228 -8.34 32.60 -11.66
CA GLU A 228 -8.47 32.44 -10.21
C GLU A 228 -7.12 32.70 -9.51
N PRO A 229 -7.12 33.43 -8.38
CA PRO A 229 -5.89 33.73 -7.64
C PRO A 229 -5.06 32.49 -7.29
N VAL A 230 -5.74 31.36 -7.02
CA VAL A 230 -5.10 30.07 -6.71
C VAL A 230 -4.25 29.58 -7.88
N GLN A 231 -4.74 29.69 -9.11
CA GLN A 231 -4.01 29.24 -10.31
C GLN A 231 -2.78 30.11 -10.60
N VAL A 232 -2.88 31.42 -10.35
CA VAL A 232 -1.75 32.34 -10.49
C VAL A 232 -0.68 32.01 -9.45
N GLN A 233 -1.08 31.76 -8.20
CA GLN A 233 -0.17 31.32 -7.13
C GLN A 233 0.50 29.99 -7.46
N GLU A 234 -0.26 28.97 -7.89
CA GLU A 234 0.27 27.68 -8.31
C GLU A 234 1.28 27.81 -9.46
N THR A 235 1.04 28.73 -10.41
CA THR A 235 1.98 28.97 -11.53
C THR A 235 3.34 29.45 -11.02
N VAL A 236 3.34 30.38 -10.06
CA VAL A 236 4.58 30.90 -9.45
C VAL A 236 5.25 29.83 -8.59
N GLU A 237 4.49 29.12 -7.75
CA GLU A 237 5.00 28.03 -6.90
C GLU A 237 5.62 26.91 -7.74
N ASN A 238 4.97 26.48 -8.83
CA ASN A 238 5.48 25.45 -9.73
C ASN A 238 6.76 25.89 -10.44
N HIS A 239 6.86 27.15 -10.85
CA HIS A 239 8.08 27.68 -11.46
C HIS A 239 9.24 27.73 -10.46
N LEU A 240 9.00 28.23 -9.24
CA LEU A 240 9.98 28.23 -8.15
C LEU A 240 10.44 26.82 -7.81
N LYS A 241 9.51 25.86 -7.73
CA LYS A 241 9.80 24.45 -7.51
C LYS A 241 10.74 23.89 -8.59
N SER A 242 10.47 24.19 -9.86
CA SER A 242 11.34 23.77 -10.96
C SER A 242 12.74 24.38 -10.88
N LEU A 243 12.85 25.65 -10.47
CA LEU A 243 14.14 26.32 -10.29
C LEU A 243 14.92 25.72 -9.13
N LEU A 244 14.26 25.47 -8.00
CA LEU A 244 14.86 24.84 -6.83
C LEU A 244 15.39 23.45 -7.18
N ILE A 245 14.59 22.60 -7.84
CA ILE A 245 15.05 21.26 -8.25
C ILE A 245 16.27 21.35 -9.19
N LYS A 246 16.28 22.30 -10.12
CA LYS A 246 17.35 22.41 -11.12
C LYS A 246 18.67 22.93 -10.55
N HIS A 247 18.60 23.80 -9.54
CA HIS A 247 19.76 24.52 -9.00
C HIS A 247 20.10 24.14 -7.55
N PHE A 248 19.46 23.11 -7.00
CA PHE A 248 19.74 22.64 -5.65
C PHE A 248 21.18 22.16 -5.52
N ASP A 249 21.88 22.64 -4.49
CA ASP A 249 23.23 22.21 -4.14
C ASP A 249 23.22 21.65 -2.71
N PRO A 250 23.37 20.31 -2.54
CA PRO A 250 23.28 19.68 -1.22
C PRO A 250 24.37 20.16 -0.26
N ARG A 251 25.55 20.54 -0.75
CA ARG A 251 26.64 21.00 0.12
C ARG A 251 26.33 22.35 0.76
N LYS A 252 25.74 23.26 -0.03
CA LYS A 252 25.29 24.57 0.47
C LYS A 252 24.07 24.45 1.38
N ALA A 253 23.18 23.49 1.12
CA ALA A 253 22.06 23.22 2.00
C ALA A 253 22.53 22.71 3.38
N ASP A 254 23.52 21.82 3.38
CA ASP A 254 24.08 21.28 4.63
C ASP A 254 24.89 22.33 5.41
N SER A 255 25.58 23.26 4.72
CA SER A 255 26.34 24.33 5.39
C SER A 255 25.44 25.22 6.26
N ILE A 256 24.20 25.48 5.84
CA ILE A 256 23.20 26.23 6.61
C ILE A 256 22.98 25.57 7.98
N PHE A 257 22.91 24.25 8.03
CA PHE A 257 22.71 23.50 9.28
C PHE A 257 23.97 23.36 10.13
N THR A 258 25.14 23.24 9.49
CA THR A 258 26.40 23.06 10.23
C THR A 258 26.97 24.36 10.79
N GLU A 259 26.75 25.49 10.13
CA GLU A 259 27.29 26.80 10.55
C GLU A 259 26.39 27.53 11.54
N GLU A 260 25.06 27.48 11.37
CA GLU A 260 24.12 28.22 12.23
C GLU A 260 23.70 27.42 13.48
N GLY A 261 23.88 26.09 13.49
CA GLY A 261 23.65 25.21 14.64
C GLY A 261 22.19 25.08 15.12
N GLU A 262 21.27 25.92 14.63
CA GLU A 262 19.84 25.90 14.92
C GLU A 262 19.01 25.60 13.66
N THR A 263 17.80 25.08 13.87
CA THR A 263 16.85 24.80 12.78
C THR A 263 16.29 26.10 12.23
N PRO A 264 16.39 26.38 10.91
CA PRO A 264 15.92 27.63 10.37
C PRO A 264 14.40 27.78 10.49
N ALA A 265 13.92 28.91 11.04
CA ALA A 265 12.49 29.14 11.28
C ALA A 265 11.63 29.14 9.99
N TRP A 266 12.23 29.46 8.84
CA TRP A 266 11.56 29.40 7.55
C TRP A 266 11.20 27.97 7.14
N LEU A 267 11.93 26.97 7.64
CA LEU A 267 11.72 25.57 7.29
C LEU A 267 10.40 25.06 7.85
N GLU A 268 10.08 25.41 9.11
CA GLU A 268 8.80 25.06 9.73
C GLU A 268 7.61 25.68 8.97
N GLN A 269 7.77 26.91 8.50
CA GLN A 269 6.75 27.60 7.69
C GLN A 269 6.55 26.92 6.34
N MET A 270 7.63 26.49 5.68
CA MET A 270 7.53 25.76 4.42
C MET A 270 6.85 24.40 4.61
N ILE A 271 7.15 23.67 5.69
CA ILE A 271 6.56 22.36 5.99
C ILE A 271 5.04 22.43 6.15
N ALA A 272 4.48 23.57 6.58
CA ALA A 272 3.04 23.73 6.71
C ALA A 272 2.26 23.54 5.39
N HIS A 273 2.91 23.77 4.24
CA HIS A 273 2.27 23.69 2.92
C HIS A 273 2.62 22.39 2.17
N THR A 274 1.61 21.73 1.62
CA THR A 274 1.72 20.48 0.84
C THR A 274 2.69 20.60 -0.35
N THR A 275 2.64 21.72 -1.10
CA THR A 275 3.47 21.95 -2.29
C THR A 275 4.97 21.83 -2.00
N TRP A 276 5.39 22.39 -0.86
CA TRP A 276 6.79 22.41 -0.42
C TRP A 276 7.21 21.07 0.20
N ARG A 277 6.30 20.37 0.91
CA ARG A 277 6.57 19.00 1.37
C ARG A 277 6.90 18.07 0.18
N ASP A 278 6.11 18.13 -0.90
CA ASP A 278 6.40 17.35 -2.12
C ASP A 278 7.74 17.74 -2.78
N LEU A 279 8.12 19.03 -2.73
CA LEU A 279 9.45 19.44 -3.17
C LEU A 279 10.55 18.79 -2.33
N PHE A 280 10.43 18.80 -1.00
CA PHE A 280 11.43 18.19 -0.11
C PHE A 280 11.56 16.69 -0.32
N TYR A 281 10.46 15.97 -0.56
CA TYR A 281 10.53 14.54 -0.90
C TYR A 281 11.29 14.29 -2.21
N LYS A 282 11.01 15.07 -3.26
CA LYS A 282 11.71 14.97 -4.55
C LYS A 282 13.20 15.27 -4.42
N LEU A 283 13.55 16.30 -3.65
CA LEU A 283 14.94 16.64 -3.40
C LEU A 283 15.65 15.57 -2.58
N ALA A 284 15.01 15.04 -1.54
CA ALA A 284 15.58 13.98 -0.70
C ALA A 284 15.80 12.67 -1.47
N GLU A 285 14.95 12.38 -2.45
CA GLU A 285 15.15 11.24 -3.37
C GLU A 285 16.34 11.47 -4.32
N ALA A 286 16.50 12.69 -4.84
CA ALA A 286 17.62 13.04 -5.72
C ALA A 286 18.97 13.15 -4.98
N HIS A 287 18.94 13.56 -3.70
CA HIS A 287 20.12 13.84 -2.88
C HIS A 287 20.01 13.16 -1.50
N PRO A 288 20.14 11.82 -1.42
CA PRO A 288 19.92 11.06 -0.19
C PRO A 288 20.95 11.35 0.92
N ASP A 289 22.15 11.78 0.54
CA ASP A 289 23.24 12.05 1.49
C ASP A 289 23.16 13.44 2.15
N CYS A 290 22.20 14.28 1.75
CA CYS A 290 22.04 15.64 2.28
C CYS A 290 21.45 15.61 3.70
N LEU A 291 22.20 16.13 4.66
CA LEU A 291 21.80 16.19 6.07
C LEU A 291 20.55 17.07 6.28
N MET A 292 20.49 18.21 5.60
CA MET A 292 19.38 19.14 5.70
C MET A 292 18.05 18.52 5.23
N LEU A 293 18.08 17.82 4.09
CA LEU A 293 16.90 17.16 3.55
C LEU A 293 16.46 16.00 4.44
N ASN A 294 17.42 15.22 4.94
CA ASN A 294 17.18 14.17 5.91
C ASN A 294 16.50 14.71 7.18
N PHE A 295 17.00 15.81 7.73
CA PHE A 295 16.40 16.46 8.90
C PHE A 295 15.00 17.03 8.59
N THR A 296 14.83 17.61 7.40
CA THR A 296 13.53 18.15 6.96
C THR A 296 12.46 17.06 6.85
N VAL A 297 12.79 15.90 6.28
CA VAL A 297 11.87 14.75 6.20
C VAL A 297 11.46 14.28 7.61
N LYS A 298 12.40 14.30 8.56
CA LYS A 298 12.10 14.01 9.96
C LYS A 298 11.13 15.03 10.56
N LEU A 299 11.36 16.34 10.35
CA LEU A 299 10.44 17.38 10.81
C LEU A 299 9.04 17.25 10.20
N ILE A 300 8.95 16.91 8.92
CA ILE A 300 7.67 16.66 8.25
C ILE A 300 6.94 15.48 8.92
N SER A 301 7.68 14.44 9.31
CA SER A 301 7.15 13.30 10.06
C SER A 301 6.75 13.67 11.50
N ASP A 302 7.48 14.57 12.17
CA ASP A 302 7.15 15.10 13.50
C ASP A 302 5.89 15.97 13.49
N ALA A 303 5.66 16.70 12.40
CA ALA A 303 4.46 17.51 12.18
C ALA A 303 3.20 16.67 11.86
N GLY A 304 3.33 15.35 11.68
CA GLY A 304 2.20 14.43 11.46
C GLY A 304 1.87 14.13 9.99
N TYR A 305 2.66 14.62 9.03
CA TYR A 305 2.43 14.43 7.59
C TYR A 305 3.08 13.16 7.03
N GLN A 306 3.40 12.15 7.85
CA GLN A 306 4.05 10.92 7.39
C GLN A 306 3.28 10.12 6.34
N GLY A 307 1.95 10.28 6.25
CA GLY A 307 1.12 9.61 5.24
C GLY A 307 1.35 10.12 3.81
N GLU A 308 1.96 11.29 3.65
CA GLU A 308 2.26 11.91 2.35
C GLU A 308 3.61 11.44 1.78
N ILE A 309 4.41 10.71 2.58
CA ILE A 309 5.72 10.19 2.15
C ILE A 309 5.48 9.00 1.22
N THR A 310 5.28 9.27 -0.06
CA THR A 310 5.07 8.24 -1.09
C THR A 310 6.37 7.67 -1.64
N SER A 311 7.51 8.35 -1.46
CA SER A 311 8.81 7.87 -1.94
C SER A 311 9.40 6.81 -0.99
N VAL A 312 9.41 5.57 -1.47
CA VAL A 312 9.96 4.41 -0.77
C VAL A 312 11.43 4.60 -0.40
N SER A 313 12.22 5.23 -1.27
CA SER A 313 13.65 5.51 -1.07
C SER A 313 13.89 6.42 0.13
N THR A 314 13.17 7.54 0.21
CA THR A 314 13.29 8.55 1.27
C THR A 314 12.83 8.03 2.63
N ALA A 315 11.74 7.25 2.67
CA ALA A 315 11.22 6.69 3.92
C ALA A 315 12.14 5.63 4.53
N CYS A 316 12.82 4.83 3.71
CA CYS A 316 13.60 3.66 4.14
C CYS A 316 14.99 3.99 4.71
N GLN A 317 15.52 5.20 4.48
CA GLN A 317 16.87 5.59 4.91
C GLN A 317 16.96 5.92 6.39
N GLN A 318 15.86 6.39 6.99
CA GLN A 318 15.83 6.77 8.39
C GLN A 318 14.87 5.88 9.18
N LEU A 319 15.40 5.22 10.21
CA LEU A 319 14.62 4.29 11.03
C LEU A 319 13.40 4.95 11.67
N GLU A 320 13.51 6.20 12.12
CA GLU A 320 12.41 6.91 12.78
C GLU A 320 11.25 7.21 11.82
N VAL A 321 11.58 7.71 10.61
CA VAL A 321 10.61 7.96 9.54
C VAL A 321 9.98 6.64 9.10
N PHE A 322 10.80 5.63 8.80
CA PHE A 322 10.33 4.31 8.40
C PHE A 322 9.36 3.70 9.42
N SER A 323 9.70 3.76 10.71
CA SER A 323 8.87 3.20 11.79
C SER A 323 7.49 3.87 11.85
N ARG A 324 7.42 5.18 11.62
CA ARG A 324 6.16 5.95 11.63
C ARG A 324 5.31 5.63 10.41
N VAL A 325 5.91 5.57 9.22
CA VAL A 325 5.20 5.20 7.98
C VAL A 325 4.71 3.74 8.08
N LEU A 326 5.55 2.82 8.57
CA LEU A 326 5.16 1.42 8.82
C LEU A 326 3.94 1.34 9.74
N ARG A 327 3.92 2.11 10.84
CA ARG A 327 2.79 2.16 11.79
C ARG A 327 1.51 2.65 11.12
N THR A 328 1.55 3.75 10.38
CA THR A 328 0.35 4.32 9.74
C THR A 328 -0.19 3.42 8.62
N SER A 329 0.71 2.82 7.83
CA SER A 329 0.30 1.89 6.78
C SER A 329 -0.28 0.60 7.35
N LEU A 330 0.32 0.04 8.42
CA LEU A 330 -0.26 -1.11 9.12
C LEU A 330 -1.64 -0.79 9.70
N ALA A 331 -1.82 0.38 10.32
CA ALA A 331 -3.12 0.82 10.82
C ALA A 331 -4.15 0.91 9.68
N THR A 332 -3.78 1.52 8.56
CA THR A 332 -4.65 1.66 7.37
C THR A 332 -5.07 0.30 6.80
N ILE A 333 -4.16 -0.69 6.78
CA ILE A 333 -4.49 -2.05 6.32
C ILE A 333 -5.43 -2.75 7.32
N LEU A 334 -5.19 -2.60 8.63
CA LEU A 334 -6.03 -3.21 9.66
C LEU A 334 -7.44 -2.61 9.69
N ASP A 335 -7.55 -1.29 9.59
CA ASP A 335 -8.83 -0.58 9.54
C ASP A 335 -9.60 -0.88 8.26
N GLY A 336 -8.88 -1.07 7.15
CA GLY A 336 -9.46 -1.40 5.84
C GLY A 336 -9.99 -2.84 5.71
N GLY A 337 -9.62 -3.74 6.61
CA GLY A 337 -10.03 -5.15 6.59
C GLY A 337 -9.54 -5.94 5.37
N GLU A 338 -10.14 -7.12 5.16
CA GLU A 338 -9.77 -8.03 4.05
C GLU A 338 -10.08 -7.43 2.67
N GLU A 339 -11.14 -6.61 2.55
CA GLU A 339 -11.55 -5.98 1.28
C GLU A 339 -10.49 -5.00 0.75
N ASN A 340 -9.92 -4.17 1.62
CA ASN A 340 -8.89 -3.21 1.23
C ASN A 340 -7.47 -3.77 1.26
N LEU A 341 -7.30 -5.04 1.67
CA LEU A 341 -5.99 -5.68 1.71
C LEU A 341 -5.38 -5.72 0.29
N GLU A 342 -6.14 -6.12 -0.72
CA GLU A 342 -5.65 -6.18 -2.11
C GLU A 342 -5.22 -4.80 -2.65
N LYS A 343 -5.92 -3.73 -2.23
CA LYS A 343 -5.63 -2.35 -2.65
C LYS A 343 -4.41 -1.76 -1.96
N ASN A 344 -4.30 -1.92 -0.64
CA ASN A 344 -3.31 -1.21 0.17
C ASN A 344 -2.01 -2.01 0.36
N LEU A 345 -2.07 -3.34 0.25
CA LEU A 345 -0.90 -4.21 0.43
C LEU A 345 0.24 -3.92 -0.55
N PRO A 346 0.03 -3.68 -1.87
CA PRO A 346 1.14 -3.50 -2.80
C PRO A 346 2.03 -2.31 -2.48
N GLU A 347 1.46 -1.18 -2.03
CA GLU A 347 2.23 0.01 -1.65
C GLU A 347 3.02 -0.24 -0.36
N PHE A 348 2.38 -0.86 0.63
CA PHE A 348 3.02 -1.27 1.88
C PHE A 348 4.16 -2.27 1.64
N ALA A 349 3.92 -3.30 0.82
CA ALA A 349 4.89 -4.34 0.54
C ALA A 349 6.07 -3.80 -0.29
N LYS A 350 5.84 -2.89 -1.25
CA LYS A 350 6.94 -2.19 -1.96
C LYS A 350 7.87 -1.46 -1.00
N MET A 351 7.31 -0.77 -0.01
CA MET A 351 8.09 -0.08 1.01
C MET A 351 8.89 -1.06 1.89
N VAL A 352 8.23 -2.09 2.41
CA VAL A 352 8.87 -3.06 3.32
C VAL A 352 9.94 -3.89 2.60
N CYS A 353 9.67 -4.31 1.37
CA CYS A 353 10.57 -5.13 0.54
C CYS A 353 11.62 -4.31 -0.22
N HIS A 354 11.77 -3.01 0.05
CA HIS A 354 12.78 -2.18 -0.62
C HIS A 354 14.21 -2.63 -0.30
N GLY A 355 14.48 -2.94 0.97
CA GLY A 355 15.75 -3.48 1.43
C GLY A 355 15.56 -4.71 2.33
N GLU A 356 16.57 -5.57 2.41
CA GLU A 356 16.52 -6.75 3.27
C GLU A 356 16.44 -6.37 4.76
N HIS A 357 17.11 -5.28 5.15
CA HIS A 357 17.06 -4.76 6.52
C HIS A 357 15.70 -4.15 6.88
N THR A 358 15.02 -3.47 5.94
CA THR A 358 13.66 -2.93 6.17
C THR A 358 12.65 -4.08 6.29
N TYR A 359 12.82 -5.12 5.48
CA TYR A 359 12.03 -6.34 5.55
C TYR A 359 12.20 -7.04 6.91
N LEU A 360 13.45 -7.23 7.37
CA LEU A 360 13.75 -7.82 8.67
C LEU A 360 13.12 -7.02 9.82
N PHE A 361 13.27 -5.69 9.80
CA PHE A 361 12.67 -4.82 10.81
C PHE A 361 11.15 -4.93 10.84
N ALA A 362 10.49 -4.84 9.69
CA ALA A 362 9.03 -4.93 9.60
C ALA A 362 8.52 -6.31 10.05
N GLN A 363 9.16 -7.39 9.61
CA GLN A 363 8.80 -8.76 10.03
C GLN A 363 9.03 -8.97 11.53
N ALA A 364 10.07 -8.38 12.12
CA ALA A 364 10.29 -8.41 13.56
C ALA A 364 9.16 -7.72 14.33
N MET A 365 8.76 -6.53 13.89
CA MET A 365 7.62 -5.82 14.49
C MET A 365 6.33 -6.63 14.35
N MET A 366 6.02 -7.14 13.16
CA MET A 366 4.83 -7.96 12.94
C MET A 366 4.85 -9.27 13.74
N SER A 367 6.02 -9.88 13.95
CA SER A 367 6.17 -11.09 14.74
C SER A 367 5.90 -10.86 16.23
N VAL A 368 6.31 -9.70 16.76
CA VAL A 368 5.99 -9.30 18.14
C VAL A 368 4.49 -9.02 18.27
N LEU A 369 3.92 -8.25 17.36
CA LEU A 369 2.49 -7.92 17.35
C LEU A 369 1.59 -9.15 17.17
N ALA A 370 2.04 -10.16 16.41
CA ALA A 370 1.32 -11.41 16.19
C ALA A 370 1.27 -12.33 17.41
N GLN A 371 2.03 -12.04 18.49
CA GLN A 371 1.96 -12.80 19.74
C GLN A 371 0.70 -12.49 20.55
N GLU A 372 0.04 -11.37 20.26
CA GLU A 372 -1.21 -11.00 20.92
C GLU A 372 -2.36 -11.92 20.49
N GLU A 373 -3.02 -12.54 21.47
CA GLU A 373 -4.16 -13.44 21.23
C GLU A 373 -5.36 -12.67 20.62
N GLN A 374 -5.48 -11.38 20.96
CA GLN A 374 -6.55 -10.52 20.48
C GLN A 374 -6.10 -9.73 19.25
N GLY A 375 -6.44 -10.22 18.05
CA GLY A 375 -6.19 -9.52 16.79
C GLY A 375 -4.80 -9.76 16.16
N GLY A 376 -3.87 -10.45 16.84
CA GLY A 376 -2.55 -10.78 16.29
C GLY A 376 -2.59 -11.64 15.02
N SER A 377 -3.69 -12.38 14.78
CA SER A 377 -3.89 -13.16 13.55
C SER A 377 -3.96 -12.28 12.29
N ALA A 378 -4.54 -11.09 12.37
CA ALA A 378 -4.59 -10.14 11.26
C ALA A 378 -3.19 -9.65 10.89
N VAL A 379 -2.36 -9.34 11.90
CA VAL A 379 -0.97 -8.95 11.68
C VAL A 379 -0.15 -10.11 11.08
N ARG A 380 -0.37 -11.34 11.57
CA ARG A 380 0.25 -12.54 10.99
C ARG A 380 -0.14 -12.73 9.52
N ARG A 381 -1.40 -12.42 9.14
CA ARG A 381 -1.84 -12.45 7.74
C ARG A 381 -1.09 -11.42 6.90
N ILE A 382 -0.99 -10.17 7.36
CA ILE A 382 -0.23 -9.12 6.64
C ILE A 382 1.23 -9.55 6.46
N ALA A 383 1.86 -10.09 7.49
CA ALA A 383 3.24 -10.59 7.42
C ALA A 383 3.44 -11.68 6.36
N GLN A 384 2.47 -12.59 6.23
CA GLN A 384 2.47 -13.66 5.22
C GLN A 384 2.26 -13.12 3.80
N GLU A 385 1.39 -12.12 3.62
CA GLU A 385 1.19 -11.47 2.32
C GLU A 385 2.43 -10.68 1.89
N VAL A 386 3.10 -9.99 2.81
CA VAL A 386 4.38 -9.32 2.54
C VAL A 386 5.47 -10.34 2.20
N GLN A 387 5.50 -11.49 2.88
CA GLN A 387 6.41 -12.59 2.53
C GLN A 387 6.14 -13.14 1.13
N ARG A 388 4.87 -13.29 0.75
CA ARG A 388 4.47 -13.71 -0.60
C ARG A 388 4.95 -12.70 -1.65
N PHE A 389 4.71 -11.41 -1.41
CA PHE A 389 5.17 -10.34 -2.29
C PHE A 389 6.69 -10.34 -2.46
N ALA A 390 7.45 -10.55 -1.38
CA ALA A 390 8.91 -10.66 -1.44
C ALA A 390 9.36 -11.83 -2.33
N GLN A 391 8.71 -12.99 -2.22
CA GLN A 391 8.97 -14.16 -3.05
C GLN A 391 8.66 -13.90 -4.53
N GLU A 392 7.55 -13.24 -4.84
CA GLU A 392 7.17 -12.86 -6.21
C GLU A 392 8.14 -11.86 -6.85
N LYS A 393 8.79 -11.02 -6.02
CA LYS A 393 9.87 -10.11 -6.45
C LYS A 393 11.24 -10.77 -6.54
N GLY A 394 11.35 -12.06 -6.22
CA GLY A 394 12.59 -12.82 -6.30
C GLY A 394 13.52 -12.67 -5.10
N HIS A 395 13.04 -12.13 -3.97
CA HIS A 395 13.81 -12.08 -2.72
C HIS A 395 13.69 -13.40 -1.95
N ASP A 396 14.80 -13.99 -1.52
CA ASP A 396 14.79 -15.14 -0.62
C ASP A 396 14.57 -14.69 0.84
N ALA A 397 13.31 -14.47 1.20
CA ALA A 397 12.89 -14.10 2.55
C ALA A 397 12.64 -15.31 3.48
N SER A 398 12.91 -16.53 3.00
CA SER A 398 12.57 -17.77 3.72
C SER A 398 13.37 -17.92 5.00
N GLN A 399 14.66 -17.57 4.97
CA GLN A 399 15.59 -17.70 6.09
C GLN A 399 15.22 -16.75 7.23
N ILE A 400 14.87 -15.51 6.89
CA ILE A 400 14.35 -14.51 7.83
C ILE A 400 13.08 -15.05 8.50
N THR A 401 12.12 -15.53 7.70
CA THR A 401 10.85 -16.07 8.23
C THR A 401 11.07 -17.21 9.23
N LEU A 402 12.01 -18.13 8.95
CA LEU A 402 12.33 -19.23 9.84
C LEU A 402 13.09 -18.79 11.10
N ALA A 403 13.95 -17.77 10.98
CA ALA A 403 14.71 -17.23 12.10
C ALA A 403 13.83 -16.44 13.09
N LEU A 404 12.78 -15.77 12.60
CA LEU A 404 11.82 -15.06 13.45
C LEU A 404 10.81 -15.97 14.15
N GLY A 405 10.58 -17.17 13.62
CA GLY A 405 9.70 -18.16 14.24
C GLY A 405 10.36 -18.95 15.37
N THR A 406 9.58 -19.83 15.97
CA THR A 406 10.05 -20.87 16.92
C THR A 406 10.76 -22.03 16.24
N ALA A 407 10.79 -22.03 14.90
CA ALA A 407 11.37 -23.06 14.04
C ALA A 407 12.84 -23.36 14.38
N ALA A 408 13.62 -22.32 14.68
CA ALA A 408 15.04 -22.43 15.00
C ALA A 408 15.33 -23.33 16.21
N SER A 409 14.36 -23.53 17.13
CA SER A 409 14.47 -24.47 18.25
C SER A 409 14.50 -25.94 17.81
N TYR A 410 14.16 -26.24 16.56
CA TYR A 410 14.20 -27.57 15.96
C TYR A 410 15.11 -27.59 14.72
N PRO A 411 16.46 -27.59 14.89
CA PRO A 411 17.40 -27.28 13.82
C PRO A 411 17.27 -28.15 12.57
N ARG A 412 17.03 -29.46 12.74
CA ARG A 412 16.89 -30.40 11.61
C ARG A 412 15.64 -30.14 10.77
N ALA A 413 14.52 -29.86 11.42
CA ALA A 413 13.27 -29.56 10.72
C ALA A 413 13.34 -28.17 10.06
N CYS A 414 13.91 -27.19 10.77
CA CYS A 414 14.15 -25.84 10.25
C CYS A 414 15.06 -25.86 9.01
N GLN A 415 16.17 -26.62 9.05
CA GLN A 415 17.08 -26.75 7.91
C GLN A 415 16.40 -27.37 6.69
N ALA A 416 15.65 -28.46 6.87
CA ALA A 416 14.92 -29.11 5.79
C ALA A 416 13.85 -28.17 5.18
N LEU A 417 13.13 -27.44 6.03
CA LEU A 417 12.13 -26.48 5.60
C LEU A 417 12.74 -25.29 4.86
N GLY A 418 13.85 -24.73 5.38
CA GLY A 418 14.57 -23.63 4.74
C GLY A 418 15.14 -24.02 3.38
N ALA A 419 15.68 -25.23 3.24
CA ALA A 419 16.18 -25.73 1.96
C ALA A 419 15.07 -25.86 0.91
N MET A 420 13.88 -26.34 1.30
CA MET A 420 12.74 -26.45 0.38
C MET A 420 12.12 -25.10 0.03
N LEU A 421 12.00 -24.18 1.00
CA LEU A 421 11.45 -22.84 0.78
C LEU A 421 12.37 -21.98 -0.09
N SER A 422 13.68 -21.96 0.19
CA SER A 422 14.67 -21.21 -0.60
C SER A 422 14.74 -21.70 -2.06
N LYS A 423 14.58 -23.01 -2.28
CA LYS A 423 14.49 -23.59 -3.64
C LYS A 423 13.13 -23.42 -4.32
N GLY A 424 12.08 -23.09 -3.57
CA GLY A 424 10.71 -23.07 -4.07
C GLY A 424 10.21 -24.44 -4.57
N ALA A 425 10.69 -25.55 -4.00
CA ALA A 425 10.32 -26.90 -4.45
C ALA A 425 10.46 -27.95 -3.34
N LEU A 426 9.55 -28.93 -3.33
CA LEU A 426 9.62 -30.08 -2.42
C LEU A 426 10.62 -31.11 -2.96
N ASN A 427 11.44 -31.67 -2.07
CA ASN A 427 12.32 -32.78 -2.42
C ASN A 427 12.09 -34.00 -1.50
N PRO A 428 12.20 -35.24 -2.02
CA PRO A 428 11.85 -36.45 -1.26
C PRO A 428 12.72 -36.69 -0.02
N ALA A 429 13.98 -36.21 -0.04
CA ALA A 429 14.92 -36.38 1.07
C ALA A 429 14.47 -35.56 2.28
N ASP A 430 14.26 -34.26 2.10
CA ASP A 430 13.81 -33.34 3.16
C ASP A 430 12.40 -33.69 3.65
N ILE A 431 11.49 -34.09 2.76
CA ILE A 431 10.17 -34.61 3.16
C ILE A 431 10.29 -35.88 4.01
N THR A 432 11.24 -36.78 3.70
CA THR A 432 11.46 -37.98 4.52
C THR A 432 12.02 -37.63 5.90
N VAL A 433 12.87 -36.61 6.01
CA VAL A 433 13.35 -36.08 7.29
C VAL A 433 12.17 -35.55 8.12
N LEU A 434 11.34 -34.67 7.55
CA LEU A 434 10.16 -34.14 8.24
C LEU A 434 9.19 -35.24 8.63
N PHE A 435 8.88 -36.17 7.72
CA PHE A 435 7.99 -37.31 7.98
C PHE A 435 8.43 -38.14 9.19
N LYS A 436 9.73 -38.46 9.27
CA LYS A 436 10.28 -39.20 10.42
C LYS A 436 10.11 -38.44 11.74
N MET A 437 10.29 -37.12 11.73
CA MET A 437 10.14 -36.27 12.92
C MET A 437 8.68 -36.16 13.37
N PHE A 438 7.74 -35.90 12.45
CA PHE A 438 6.31 -35.73 12.76
C PHE A 438 5.57 -37.04 13.10
N THR A 439 6.14 -38.18 12.71
CA THR A 439 5.63 -39.52 13.09
C THR A 439 6.20 -40.01 14.43
N SER A 440 7.21 -39.33 14.97
CA SER A 440 7.83 -39.73 16.25
C SER A 440 6.92 -39.47 17.46
N MET A 441 7.32 -40.00 18.62
CA MET A 441 6.58 -39.81 19.89
C MET A 441 6.60 -38.35 20.37
N ASP A 442 7.64 -37.59 20.01
CA ASP A 442 7.75 -36.16 20.32
C ASP A 442 7.94 -35.36 19.02
N PRO A 443 6.84 -35.09 18.28
CA PRO A 443 6.92 -34.37 17.02
C PRO A 443 7.22 -32.89 17.25
N PRO A 444 7.83 -32.17 16.29
CA PRO A 444 7.95 -30.71 16.38
C PRO A 444 6.56 -30.01 16.50
N PRO A 445 6.51 -28.73 16.93
CA PRO A 445 5.29 -27.93 16.94
C PRO A 445 4.65 -27.89 15.55
N VAL A 446 3.32 -28.06 15.49
CA VAL A 446 2.62 -28.10 14.19
C VAL A 446 2.70 -26.77 13.43
N GLU A 447 2.86 -25.66 14.14
CA GLU A 447 3.03 -24.33 13.52
C GLU A 447 4.22 -24.26 12.55
N LEU A 448 5.25 -25.10 12.75
CA LEU A 448 6.44 -25.17 11.90
C LEU A 448 6.11 -25.54 10.46
N ILE A 449 5.10 -26.40 10.26
CA ILE A 449 4.66 -26.84 8.94
C ILE A 449 3.39 -26.12 8.46
N ARG A 450 2.88 -25.16 9.24
CA ARG A 450 1.76 -24.28 8.87
C ARG A 450 2.26 -22.94 8.31
N VAL A 451 3.27 -23.02 7.44
CA VAL A 451 3.76 -21.89 6.66
C VAL A 451 3.04 -21.91 5.30
N PRO A 452 2.27 -20.86 4.92
CA PRO A 452 1.49 -20.88 3.68
C PRO A 452 2.32 -21.18 2.44
N ALA A 453 3.51 -20.58 2.31
CA ALA A 453 4.44 -20.85 1.22
C ALA A 453 4.81 -22.35 1.14
N PHE A 454 5.01 -23.02 2.28
CA PHE A 454 5.31 -24.46 2.30
C PHE A 454 4.12 -25.31 1.86
N LEU A 455 2.91 -24.96 2.31
CA LEU A 455 1.68 -25.65 1.91
C LEU A 455 1.37 -25.46 0.42
N ASP A 456 1.67 -24.29 -0.14
CA ASP A 456 1.51 -24.04 -1.58
C ASP A 456 2.43 -24.93 -2.42
N LEU A 457 3.67 -25.20 -1.96
CA LEU A 457 4.54 -26.18 -2.61
C LEU A 457 3.92 -27.60 -2.64
N PHE A 458 3.14 -27.98 -1.61
CA PHE A 458 2.36 -29.22 -1.66
C PHE A 458 1.23 -29.16 -2.68
N MET A 459 0.53 -28.04 -2.79
CA MET A 459 -0.52 -27.87 -3.81
C MET A 459 0.07 -28.08 -5.20
N GLN A 460 1.21 -27.46 -5.48
CA GLN A 460 1.92 -27.59 -6.76
C GLN A 460 2.45 -29.02 -7.00
N SER A 461 2.95 -29.69 -5.97
CA SER A 461 3.52 -31.04 -6.12
C SER A 461 2.47 -32.15 -6.18
N LEU A 462 1.29 -31.97 -5.56
CA LEU A 462 0.26 -33.00 -5.43
C LEU A 462 -0.95 -32.79 -6.33
N PHE A 463 -1.30 -31.56 -6.69
CA PHE A 463 -2.54 -31.27 -7.41
C PHE A 463 -2.31 -30.66 -8.78
N LYS A 464 -1.08 -30.28 -9.15
CA LYS A 464 -0.80 -29.74 -10.48
C LYS A 464 -0.95 -30.83 -11.55
N PRO A 465 -1.73 -30.59 -12.63
CA PRO A 465 -1.78 -31.51 -13.76
C PRO A 465 -0.37 -31.75 -14.33
N GLY A 466 -0.01 -33.01 -14.59
CA GLY A 466 1.32 -33.36 -15.10
C GLY A 466 2.44 -33.50 -14.06
N ALA A 467 2.21 -33.16 -12.80
CA ALA A 467 3.24 -33.28 -11.77
C ALA A 467 3.49 -34.75 -11.41
N ARG A 468 4.72 -35.22 -11.64
CA ARG A 468 5.14 -36.59 -11.32
C ARG A 468 5.71 -36.65 -9.90
N ILE A 469 4.98 -37.31 -9.01
CA ILE A 469 5.47 -37.65 -7.66
C ILE A 469 6.03 -39.08 -7.62
N ASN A 470 7.14 -39.28 -6.91
CA ASN A 470 7.65 -40.63 -6.67
C ASN A 470 6.68 -41.41 -5.76
N GLN A 471 6.17 -42.53 -6.27
CA GLN A 471 5.18 -43.37 -5.57
C GLN A 471 5.70 -43.88 -4.22
N ASP A 472 7.00 -44.15 -4.09
CA ASP A 472 7.60 -44.64 -2.84
C ASP A 472 7.51 -43.61 -1.70
N HIS A 473 7.49 -42.32 -2.05
CA HIS A 473 7.46 -41.22 -1.09
C HIS A 473 6.07 -40.57 -0.98
N LYS A 474 5.14 -40.85 -1.90
CA LYS A 474 3.83 -40.21 -1.98
C LYS A 474 3.06 -40.22 -0.66
N HIS A 475 2.98 -41.35 0.03
CA HIS A 475 2.31 -41.46 1.33
C HIS A 475 2.90 -40.50 2.39
N LYS A 476 4.20 -40.17 2.31
CA LYS A 476 4.87 -39.22 3.22
C LYS A 476 4.42 -37.79 2.94
N TYR A 477 4.28 -37.40 1.67
CA TYR A 477 3.80 -36.08 1.30
C TYR A 477 2.36 -35.86 1.78
N ILE A 478 1.50 -36.84 1.51
CA ILE A 478 0.10 -36.83 1.94
C ILE A 478 -0.01 -36.76 3.46
N HIS A 479 0.80 -37.55 4.18
CA HIS A 479 0.81 -37.54 5.64
C HIS A 479 1.22 -36.18 6.20
N ILE A 480 2.28 -35.55 5.69
CA ILE A 480 2.72 -34.23 6.17
C ILE A 480 1.65 -33.16 5.90
N LEU A 481 1.06 -33.15 4.71
CA LEU A 481 -0.02 -32.20 4.38
C LEU A 481 -1.24 -32.41 5.28
N ALA A 482 -1.66 -33.66 5.46
CA ALA A 482 -2.77 -34.00 6.34
C ALA A 482 -2.47 -33.66 7.80
N TYR A 483 -1.23 -33.87 8.26
CA TYR A 483 -0.80 -33.50 9.61
C TYR A 483 -0.90 -31.99 9.83
N ALA A 484 -0.41 -31.19 8.88
CA ALA A 484 -0.50 -29.73 8.94
C ALA A 484 -1.96 -29.24 9.03
N ALA A 485 -2.87 -29.89 8.28
CA ALA A 485 -4.27 -29.51 8.20
C ALA A 485 -5.13 -29.96 9.39
N SER A 486 -4.89 -31.16 9.95
CA SER A 486 -5.83 -31.82 10.88
C SER A 486 -5.38 -31.89 12.34
N VAL A 487 -4.08 -31.84 12.62
CA VAL A 487 -3.59 -32.06 14.00
C VAL A 487 -3.83 -30.84 14.87
N VAL A 488 -4.38 -31.05 16.06
CA VAL A 488 -4.65 -30.00 17.04
C VAL A 488 -3.77 -30.19 18.26
N GLU A 489 -3.03 -29.13 18.62
CA GLU A 489 -2.17 -29.10 19.80
C GLU A 489 -2.79 -28.21 20.87
N THR A 490 -2.65 -28.61 22.14
CA THR A 490 -3.02 -27.76 23.28
C THR A 490 -1.77 -27.30 23.99
N TRP A 491 -1.57 -25.98 24.03
CA TRP A 491 -0.42 -25.34 24.66
C TRP A 491 -0.84 -24.67 25.97
N LYS A 492 -0.02 -24.84 27.02
CA LYS A 492 -0.16 -24.13 28.29
C LYS A 492 1.20 -23.65 28.75
N LYS A 493 1.37 -22.34 28.95
CA LYS A 493 2.66 -21.72 29.36
C LYS A 493 3.84 -22.21 28.50
N ASN A 494 3.70 -22.15 27.18
CA ASN A 494 4.68 -22.60 26.18
C ASN A 494 5.12 -24.06 26.30
N LYS A 495 4.29 -24.92 26.90
CA LYS A 495 4.48 -26.37 26.90
C LYS A 495 3.28 -27.05 26.26
N ARG A 496 3.56 -27.97 25.33
CA ARG A 496 2.54 -28.79 24.67
C ARG A 496 2.04 -29.86 25.65
N VAL A 497 0.74 -29.85 25.90
CA VAL A 497 0.07 -30.75 26.87
C VAL A 497 -0.51 -31.98 26.18
N SER A 498 -1.08 -31.80 24.99
CA SER A 498 -1.74 -32.87 24.23
C SER A 498 -1.69 -32.61 22.73
N ILE A 499 -1.78 -33.70 21.97
CA ILE A 499 -1.85 -33.71 20.51
C ILE A 499 -3.02 -34.61 20.12
N ASN A 500 -4.01 -34.05 19.42
CA ASN A 500 -5.11 -34.82 18.82
C ASN A 500 -4.76 -35.15 17.36
N LYS A 501 -4.89 -36.44 16.98
CA LYS A 501 -4.63 -36.95 15.63
C LYS A 501 -5.83 -37.72 15.04
N ASP A 502 -7.03 -37.57 15.60
CA ASP A 502 -8.20 -38.39 15.28
C ASP A 502 -8.64 -38.23 13.81
N GLU A 503 -8.56 -37.01 13.29
CA GLU A 503 -8.96 -36.67 11.91
C GLU A 503 -7.83 -36.88 10.87
N LEU A 504 -6.62 -37.25 11.32
CA LEU A 504 -5.46 -37.37 10.44
C LEU A 504 -5.67 -38.45 9.37
N LYS A 505 -6.24 -39.58 9.76
CA LYS A 505 -6.45 -40.73 8.87
C LYS A 505 -7.50 -40.43 7.79
N SER A 506 -8.63 -39.83 8.16
CA SER A 506 -9.69 -39.45 7.21
C SER A 506 -9.19 -38.36 6.26
N THR A 507 -8.46 -37.36 6.78
CA THR A 507 -7.86 -36.29 5.96
C THR A 507 -6.83 -36.84 4.97
N SER A 508 -5.92 -37.71 5.41
CA SER A 508 -4.95 -38.37 4.53
C SER A 508 -5.64 -39.17 3.42
N LYS A 509 -6.69 -39.93 3.76
CA LYS A 509 -7.46 -40.71 2.78
C LYS A 509 -8.16 -39.80 1.75
N ALA A 510 -8.73 -38.67 2.19
CA ALA A 510 -9.40 -37.73 1.30
C ALA A 510 -8.41 -37.09 0.32
N VAL A 511 -7.25 -36.61 0.81
CA VAL A 511 -6.17 -36.06 -0.03
C VAL A 511 -5.66 -37.12 -1.03
N GLU A 512 -5.43 -38.35 -0.58
CA GLU A 512 -4.99 -39.44 -1.45
C GLU A 512 -6.00 -39.77 -2.55
N THR A 513 -7.28 -39.84 -2.19
CA THR A 513 -8.37 -40.12 -3.12
C THR A 513 -8.43 -39.05 -4.20
N VAL A 514 -8.42 -37.77 -3.83
CA VAL A 514 -8.48 -36.67 -4.79
C VAL A 514 -7.22 -36.56 -5.63
N HIS A 515 -6.03 -36.73 -5.05
CA HIS A 515 -4.78 -36.76 -5.82
C HIS A 515 -4.81 -37.86 -6.91
N ASN A 516 -5.36 -39.04 -6.61
CA ASN A 516 -5.50 -40.11 -7.60
C ASN A 516 -6.50 -39.77 -8.72
N LEU A 517 -7.49 -38.92 -8.44
CA LEU A 517 -8.44 -38.41 -9.44
C LEU A 517 -7.81 -37.30 -10.29
N CYS A 518 -7.09 -36.36 -9.69
CA CYS A 518 -6.49 -35.21 -10.37
C CYS A 518 -5.24 -35.55 -11.21
N CYS A 519 -4.41 -36.50 -10.77
CA CYS A 519 -3.12 -36.81 -11.41
C CYS A 519 -3.15 -38.00 -12.39
N ASN A 520 -4.30 -38.64 -12.60
CA ASN A 520 -4.40 -39.75 -13.54
C ASN A 520 -4.75 -39.21 -14.93
N GLU A 521 -3.71 -38.84 -15.68
CA GLU A 521 -3.77 -38.22 -17.02
C GLU A 521 -4.60 -39.00 -18.06
N ASN A 522 -4.86 -40.29 -17.82
CA ASN A 522 -5.60 -41.16 -18.74
C ASN A 522 -7.13 -41.16 -18.52
N LYS A 523 -7.63 -40.42 -17.53
CA LYS A 523 -9.06 -40.38 -17.20
C LYS A 523 -9.69 -39.13 -17.80
N GLY A 524 -10.45 -39.30 -18.89
CA GLY A 524 -11.23 -38.20 -19.47
C GLY A 524 -12.30 -37.67 -18.51
N ALA A 525 -12.91 -36.53 -18.83
CA ALA A 525 -13.94 -35.87 -18.01
C ALA A 525 -15.09 -36.81 -17.57
N SER A 526 -15.38 -37.87 -18.35
CA SER A 526 -16.39 -38.89 -18.03
C SER A 526 -16.12 -39.66 -16.74
N GLU A 527 -14.87 -39.92 -16.36
CA GLU A 527 -14.56 -40.63 -15.11
C GLU A 527 -14.63 -39.69 -13.90
N LEU A 528 -14.36 -38.40 -14.10
CA LEU A 528 -14.55 -37.40 -13.06
C LEU A 528 -16.03 -37.25 -12.70
N VAL A 529 -16.91 -37.27 -13.71
CA VAL A 529 -18.37 -37.27 -13.49
C VAL A 529 -18.82 -38.53 -12.74
N ALA A 530 -18.26 -39.71 -13.07
CA ALA A 530 -18.61 -40.96 -12.39
C ALA A 530 -18.25 -40.95 -10.88
N GLU A 531 -17.12 -40.33 -10.52
CA GLU A 531 -16.64 -40.22 -9.13
C GLU A 531 -17.02 -38.89 -8.45
N LEU A 532 -17.91 -38.10 -9.05
CA LEU A 532 -18.26 -36.76 -8.57
C LEU A 532 -18.83 -36.78 -7.14
N SER A 533 -19.63 -37.80 -6.80
CA SER A 533 -20.16 -37.97 -5.44
C SER A 533 -19.05 -38.19 -4.41
N THR A 534 -18.02 -38.97 -4.76
CA THR A 534 -16.85 -39.19 -3.90
C THR A 534 -16.07 -37.88 -3.74
N LEU A 535 -15.91 -37.14 -4.84
CA LEU A 535 -15.20 -35.87 -4.86
C LEU A 535 -15.90 -34.81 -3.98
N TYR A 536 -17.22 -34.67 -4.06
CA TYR A 536 -17.98 -33.78 -3.17
C TYR A 536 -17.81 -34.14 -1.69
N GLN A 537 -17.81 -35.43 -1.34
CA GLN A 537 -17.55 -35.85 0.03
C GLN A 537 -16.14 -35.48 0.50
N CYS A 538 -15.14 -35.56 -0.39
CA CYS A 538 -13.76 -35.16 -0.10
C CYS A 538 -13.57 -33.64 -0.03
N ILE A 539 -14.29 -32.85 -0.83
CA ILE A 539 -14.22 -31.39 -0.84
C ILE A 539 -14.61 -30.79 0.52
N ARG A 540 -15.41 -31.48 1.34
CA ARG A 540 -15.72 -31.05 2.73
C ARG A 540 -14.49 -30.81 3.60
N PHE A 541 -13.33 -31.37 3.26
CA PHE A 541 -12.06 -31.06 3.94
C PHE A 541 -11.42 -29.80 3.33
N PRO A 542 -11.13 -28.73 4.10
CA PRO A 542 -10.64 -27.46 3.55
C PRO A 542 -9.34 -27.59 2.74
N VAL A 543 -8.41 -28.44 3.20
CA VAL A 543 -7.14 -28.69 2.48
C VAL A 543 -7.36 -29.37 1.12
N VAL A 544 -8.40 -30.21 1.02
CA VAL A 544 -8.78 -30.86 -0.22
C VAL A 544 -9.47 -29.87 -1.15
N ALA A 545 -10.41 -29.07 -0.64
CA ALA A 545 -11.05 -28.00 -1.40
C ALA A 545 -10.01 -27.02 -1.97
N MET A 546 -8.98 -26.67 -1.20
CA MET A 546 -7.89 -25.83 -1.68
C MET A 546 -7.07 -26.52 -2.79
N GLY A 547 -6.77 -27.80 -2.65
CA GLY A 547 -6.10 -28.59 -3.69
C GLY A 547 -6.92 -28.67 -4.99
N VAL A 548 -8.23 -28.92 -4.87
CA VAL A 548 -9.17 -28.95 -6.01
C VAL A 548 -9.29 -27.58 -6.65
N LEU A 549 -9.39 -26.48 -5.88
CA LEU A 549 -9.45 -25.13 -6.43
C LEU A 549 -8.21 -24.82 -7.27
N LYS A 550 -7.00 -25.15 -6.78
CA LYS A 550 -5.76 -24.97 -7.52
C LYS A 550 -5.67 -25.86 -8.76
N TRP A 551 -6.11 -27.11 -8.66
CA TRP A 551 -6.19 -28.02 -9.80
C TRP A 551 -7.14 -27.47 -10.88
N VAL A 552 -8.34 -27.02 -10.50
CA VAL A 552 -9.30 -26.37 -11.40
C VAL A 552 -8.70 -25.12 -12.03
N ASP A 553 -8.03 -24.25 -11.27
CA ASP A 553 -7.34 -23.07 -11.79
C ASP A 553 -6.32 -23.46 -12.88
N TRP A 554 -5.43 -24.41 -12.61
CA TRP A 554 -4.43 -24.85 -13.59
C TRP A 554 -5.03 -25.52 -14.82
N THR A 555 -6.10 -26.29 -14.66
CA THR A 555 -6.74 -27.00 -15.77
C THR A 555 -7.57 -26.06 -16.65
N VAL A 556 -8.41 -25.21 -16.05
CA VAL A 556 -9.34 -24.33 -16.79
C VAL A 556 -8.62 -23.11 -17.36
N SER A 557 -7.55 -22.64 -16.71
CA SER A 557 -6.73 -21.53 -17.26
C SER A 557 -5.83 -21.95 -18.43
N GLU A 558 -5.84 -23.24 -18.84
CA GLU A 558 -5.10 -23.67 -20.02
C GLU A 558 -5.74 -23.08 -21.30
N PRO A 559 -4.99 -22.40 -22.19
CA PRO A 559 -5.58 -21.61 -23.29
C PRO A 559 -6.50 -22.37 -24.26
N ARG A 560 -6.34 -23.70 -24.37
CA ARG A 560 -7.13 -24.55 -25.28
C ARG A 560 -8.22 -25.37 -24.58
N TYR A 561 -8.39 -25.19 -23.27
CA TYR A 561 -9.30 -26.00 -22.47
C TYR A 561 -10.74 -25.95 -23.01
N PHE A 562 -11.30 -24.75 -23.16
CA PHE A 562 -12.70 -24.57 -23.58
C PHE A 562 -12.99 -25.01 -25.02
N GLN A 563 -11.98 -25.14 -25.88
CA GLN A 563 -12.17 -25.65 -27.25
C GLN A 563 -12.40 -27.16 -27.27
N LEU A 564 -11.79 -27.87 -26.32
CA LEU A 564 -11.83 -29.33 -26.25
C LEU A 564 -13.05 -29.82 -25.47
N GLN A 565 -13.83 -28.91 -24.89
CA GLN A 565 -15.03 -29.24 -24.15
C GLN A 565 -16.25 -29.21 -25.05
N THR A 566 -17.00 -30.30 -25.03
CA THR A 566 -18.25 -30.47 -25.78
C THR A 566 -19.49 -30.12 -24.95
N ASP A 567 -19.34 -29.89 -23.65
CA ASP A 567 -20.43 -29.58 -22.72
C ASP A 567 -20.55 -28.08 -22.47
N HIS A 568 -21.80 -27.60 -22.39
CA HIS A 568 -22.11 -26.19 -22.15
C HIS A 568 -21.74 -25.70 -20.74
N THR A 569 -21.56 -26.60 -19.76
CA THR A 569 -21.07 -26.24 -18.43
C THR A 569 -19.95 -27.19 -18.01
N PRO A 570 -18.69 -26.71 -17.98
CA PRO A 570 -17.57 -27.51 -17.51
C PRO A 570 -17.83 -28.03 -16.09
N VAL A 571 -17.72 -29.34 -15.88
CA VAL A 571 -17.82 -29.97 -14.54
C VAL A 571 -16.88 -29.32 -13.51
N HIS A 572 -15.76 -28.75 -13.98
CA HIS A 572 -14.77 -28.07 -13.15
C HIS A 572 -15.35 -26.79 -12.51
N LEU A 573 -16.23 -26.07 -13.22
CA LEU A 573 -16.90 -24.88 -12.67
C LEU A 573 -17.95 -25.28 -11.62
N ALA A 574 -18.63 -26.42 -11.78
CA ALA A 574 -19.54 -26.93 -10.76
C ALA A 574 -18.81 -27.34 -9.46
N LEU A 575 -17.52 -27.70 -9.54
CA LEU A 575 -16.72 -27.92 -8.32
C LEU A 575 -16.47 -26.63 -7.55
N LEU A 576 -16.41 -25.47 -8.23
CA LEU A 576 -16.28 -24.17 -7.57
C LEU A 576 -17.52 -23.86 -6.73
N ASP A 577 -18.71 -24.27 -7.18
CA ASP A 577 -19.96 -24.10 -6.43
C ASP A 577 -19.96 -24.93 -5.14
N GLU A 578 -19.47 -26.17 -5.19
CA GLU A 578 -19.34 -27.02 -4.00
C GLU A 578 -18.31 -26.46 -3.01
N ILE A 579 -17.16 -25.98 -3.52
CA ILE A 579 -16.13 -25.32 -2.71
C ILE A 579 -16.70 -24.08 -2.01
N SER A 580 -17.44 -23.26 -2.75
CA SER A 580 -18.08 -22.04 -2.23
C SER A 580 -19.17 -22.36 -1.21
N THR A 581 -19.86 -23.48 -1.36
CA THR A 581 -20.89 -23.94 -0.41
C THR A 581 -20.26 -24.42 0.90
N CYS A 582 -19.14 -25.13 0.82
CA CYS A 582 -18.51 -25.73 2.00
C CYS A 582 -17.56 -24.78 2.76
N HIS A 583 -16.90 -23.83 2.08
CA HIS A 583 -15.74 -23.12 2.63
C HIS A 583 -15.75 -21.61 2.39
N GLN A 584 -16.19 -20.85 3.39
CA GLN A 584 -16.19 -19.38 3.32
C GLN A 584 -14.81 -18.74 3.18
N LEU A 585 -13.76 -19.35 3.73
CA LEU A 585 -12.39 -18.80 3.67
C LEU A 585 -11.75 -18.95 2.29
N LEU A 586 -12.37 -19.68 1.37
CA LEU A 586 -11.91 -19.84 -0.01
C LEU A 586 -12.67 -18.94 -0.99
N HIS A 587 -13.71 -18.22 -0.53
CA HIS A 587 -14.50 -17.32 -1.36
C HIS A 587 -13.65 -16.26 -2.09
N PRO A 588 -12.66 -15.60 -1.48
CA PRO A 588 -11.81 -14.64 -2.19
C PRO A 588 -11.05 -15.28 -3.36
N GLN A 589 -10.48 -16.48 -3.16
CA GLN A 589 -9.74 -17.20 -4.19
C GLN A 589 -10.65 -17.73 -5.30
N VAL A 590 -11.88 -18.14 -4.97
CA VAL A 590 -12.88 -18.52 -5.98
C VAL A 590 -13.26 -17.31 -6.82
N LEU A 591 -13.57 -16.17 -6.19
CA LEU A 591 -13.89 -14.93 -6.92
C LEU A 591 -12.72 -14.50 -7.81
N GLN A 592 -11.49 -14.52 -7.30
CA GLN A 592 -10.29 -14.19 -8.07
C GLN A 592 -10.14 -15.07 -9.32
N LEU A 593 -10.40 -16.37 -9.21
CA LEU A 593 -10.38 -17.27 -10.36
C LEU A 593 -11.51 -16.95 -11.35
N LEU A 594 -12.74 -16.70 -10.88
CA LEU A 594 -13.86 -16.35 -11.74
C LEU A 594 -13.61 -15.04 -12.48
N ILE A 595 -13.09 -14.01 -11.81
CA ILE A 595 -12.68 -12.73 -12.41
C ILE A 595 -11.60 -12.96 -13.48
N LYS A 596 -10.54 -13.70 -13.13
CA LYS A 596 -9.46 -14.04 -14.07
C LYS A 596 -10.01 -14.69 -15.34
N LEU A 597 -10.90 -15.67 -15.22
CA LEU A 597 -11.51 -16.35 -16.37
C LEU A 597 -12.46 -15.44 -17.15
N PHE A 598 -13.18 -14.54 -16.47
CA PHE A 598 -14.10 -13.59 -17.09
C PHE A 598 -13.38 -12.50 -17.91
N GLU A 599 -12.24 -12.03 -17.42
CA GLU A 599 -11.38 -11.03 -18.08
C GLU A 599 -10.48 -11.64 -19.16
N THR A 600 -10.31 -12.96 -19.18
CA THR A 600 -9.50 -13.63 -20.20
C THR A 600 -10.23 -13.65 -21.55
N GLU A 601 -9.57 -13.15 -22.59
CA GLU A 601 -10.08 -13.19 -23.96
C GLU A 601 -9.88 -14.57 -24.60
N HIS A 602 -10.98 -15.23 -24.94
CA HIS A 602 -10.97 -16.56 -25.56
C HIS A 602 -11.04 -16.44 -27.09
N SER A 603 -10.00 -15.88 -27.71
CA SER A 603 -9.93 -15.58 -29.15
C SER A 603 -10.20 -16.75 -30.11
N GLN A 604 -10.14 -17.99 -29.60
CA GLN A 604 -10.35 -19.21 -30.37
C GLN A 604 -11.79 -19.75 -30.28
N LEU A 605 -12.65 -19.19 -29.40
CA LEU A 605 -14.07 -19.50 -29.31
C LEU A 605 -14.90 -18.55 -30.19
N ASP A 606 -16.04 -19.01 -30.68
CA ASP A 606 -16.98 -18.12 -31.37
C ASP A 606 -17.57 -17.06 -30.42
N VAL A 607 -18.00 -15.93 -30.95
CA VAL A 607 -18.55 -14.81 -30.16
C VAL A 607 -19.75 -15.26 -29.32
N MET A 608 -20.61 -16.12 -29.87
CA MET A 608 -21.75 -16.67 -29.14
C MET A 608 -21.31 -17.58 -27.99
N GLU A 609 -20.30 -18.44 -28.21
CA GLU A 609 -19.74 -19.33 -27.20
C GLU A 609 -19.06 -18.55 -26.08
N GLN A 610 -18.34 -17.46 -26.42
CA GLN A 610 -17.75 -16.55 -25.44
C GLN A 610 -18.81 -15.90 -24.55
N LEU A 611 -19.93 -15.49 -25.13
CA LEU A 611 -21.04 -14.88 -24.38
C LEU A 611 -21.67 -15.88 -23.41
N GLU A 612 -21.95 -17.11 -23.85
CA GLU A 612 -22.52 -18.16 -23.00
C GLU A 612 -21.54 -18.62 -21.91
N LEU A 613 -20.23 -18.68 -22.21
CA LEU A 613 -19.20 -18.92 -21.20
C LEU A 613 -19.22 -17.82 -20.13
N LYS A 614 -19.29 -16.55 -20.53
CA LYS A 614 -19.34 -15.42 -19.59
C LYS A 614 -20.61 -15.45 -18.73
N LYS A 615 -21.79 -15.81 -19.29
CA LYS A 615 -23.00 -16.06 -18.50
C LYS A 615 -22.80 -17.18 -17.49
N THR A 616 -22.21 -18.29 -17.92
CA THR A 616 -21.90 -19.43 -17.05
C THR A 616 -21.00 -19.02 -15.89
N LEU A 617 -20.01 -18.14 -16.11
CA LEU A 617 -19.16 -17.59 -15.05
C LEU A 617 -19.94 -16.66 -14.11
N LEU A 618 -20.85 -15.83 -14.64
CA LEU A 618 -21.73 -15.00 -13.84
C LEU A 618 -22.66 -15.83 -12.96
N ASP A 619 -23.19 -16.96 -13.44
CA ASP A 619 -23.99 -17.87 -12.59
C ASP A 619 -23.19 -18.37 -11.37
N ARG A 620 -21.89 -18.66 -11.55
CA ARG A 620 -21.01 -19.05 -10.43
C ARG A 620 -20.80 -17.87 -9.47
N MET A 621 -20.72 -16.64 -9.99
CA MET A 621 -20.66 -15.43 -9.15
C MET A 621 -21.97 -15.21 -8.38
N VAL A 622 -23.14 -15.45 -8.99
CA VAL A 622 -24.45 -15.41 -8.33
C VAL A 622 -24.55 -16.48 -7.26
N HIS A 623 -24.06 -17.70 -7.53
CA HIS A 623 -23.97 -18.75 -6.52
C HIS A 623 -23.07 -18.33 -5.34
N LEU A 624 -21.89 -17.78 -5.61
CA LEU A 624 -20.99 -17.27 -4.56
C LEU A 624 -21.64 -16.16 -3.73
N LEU A 625 -22.36 -15.25 -4.38
CA LEU A 625 -23.18 -14.21 -3.74
C LEU A 625 -24.23 -14.84 -2.82
N SER A 626 -24.93 -15.87 -3.28
CA SER A 626 -25.94 -16.59 -2.48
C SER A 626 -25.35 -17.25 -1.22
N ARG A 627 -24.03 -17.48 -1.17
CA ARG A 627 -23.29 -18.05 -0.02
C ARG A 627 -22.73 -17.00 0.92
N GLY A 628 -23.08 -15.73 0.73
CA GLY A 628 -22.80 -14.64 1.67
C GLY A 628 -21.59 -13.78 1.30
N TYR A 629 -20.87 -14.09 0.22
CA TYR A 629 -19.76 -13.27 -0.28
C TYR A 629 -20.25 -12.22 -1.29
N VAL A 630 -21.18 -11.38 -0.84
CA VAL A 630 -21.98 -10.49 -1.70
C VAL A 630 -21.20 -9.24 -2.13
N LEU A 631 -20.67 -8.48 -1.18
CA LEU A 631 -20.14 -7.13 -1.45
C LEU A 631 -18.98 -7.13 -2.46
N PRO A 632 -17.98 -8.02 -2.37
CA PRO A 632 -16.89 -8.05 -3.34
C PRO A 632 -17.34 -8.42 -4.75
N VAL A 633 -18.34 -9.31 -4.88
CA VAL A 633 -18.93 -9.68 -6.18
C VAL A 633 -19.63 -8.49 -6.81
N VAL A 634 -20.52 -7.82 -6.06
CA VAL A 634 -21.25 -6.64 -6.56
C VAL A 634 -20.30 -5.48 -6.86
N SER A 635 -19.28 -5.27 -6.03
CA SER A 635 -18.22 -4.27 -6.25
C SER A 635 -17.46 -4.51 -7.56
N TYR A 636 -17.15 -5.77 -7.87
CA TYR A 636 -16.53 -6.13 -9.15
C TYR A 636 -17.44 -5.82 -10.35
N ILE A 637 -18.71 -6.23 -10.30
CA ILE A 637 -19.68 -5.97 -11.38
C ILE A 637 -19.87 -4.46 -11.61
N ARG A 638 -19.93 -3.67 -10.53
CA ARG A 638 -19.96 -2.21 -10.60
C ARG A 638 -18.72 -1.64 -11.28
N LYS A 639 -17.53 -2.15 -10.93
CA LYS A 639 -16.26 -1.72 -11.54
C LYS A 639 -16.23 -2.00 -13.05
N CYS A 640 -16.74 -3.15 -13.51
CA CYS A 640 -16.88 -3.46 -14.94
C CYS A 640 -17.82 -2.47 -15.64
N LEU A 641 -18.93 -2.09 -15.00
CA LEU A 641 -19.86 -1.11 -15.54
C LEU A 641 -19.22 0.29 -15.66
N GLU A 642 -18.52 0.74 -14.61
CA GLU A 642 -17.86 2.05 -14.59
C GLU A 642 -16.70 2.16 -15.59
N LYS A 643 -15.97 1.05 -15.82
CA LYS A 643 -14.89 0.99 -16.81
C LYS A 643 -15.36 0.89 -18.25
N LEU A 644 -16.61 0.49 -18.49
CA LEU A 644 -17.19 0.25 -19.82
C LEU A 644 -16.42 -0.81 -20.65
N ASP A 645 -15.78 -1.77 -19.99
CA ASP A 645 -14.99 -2.84 -20.61
C ASP A 645 -15.79 -4.13 -20.86
N THR A 646 -17.01 -4.21 -20.35
CA THR A 646 -17.87 -5.41 -20.37
C THR A 646 -19.20 -5.09 -21.05
N ASP A 647 -19.73 -6.06 -21.83
CA ASP A 647 -21.03 -5.92 -22.49
C ASP A 647 -22.16 -5.72 -21.46
N ILE A 648 -22.98 -4.68 -21.67
CA ILE A 648 -24.16 -4.35 -20.86
C ILE A 648 -25.13 -5.53 -20.77
N SER A 649 -25.21 -6.38 -21.80
CA SER A 649 -26.05 -7.58 -21.80
C SER A 649 -25.69 -8.58 -20.68
N LEU A 650 -24.39 -8.69 -20.35
CA LEU A 650 -23.89 -9.56 -19.28
C LEU A 650 -24.18 -8.97 -17.90
N ILE A 651 -23.99 -7.66 -17.73
CA ILE A 651 -24.32 -6.96 -16.48
C ILE A 651 -25.83 -7.08 -16.20
N ARG A 652 -26.65 -6.92 -17.25
CA ARG A 652 -28.09 -7.10 -17.17
C ARG A 652 -28.46 -8.53 -16.75
N TYR A 653 -27.84 -9.53 -17.36
CA TYR A 653 -28.06 -10.93 -16.98
C TYR A 653 -27.77 -11.17 -15.50
N PHE A 654 -26.63 -10.69 -15.00
CA PHE A 654 -26.28 -10.77 -13.58
C PHE A 654 -27.34 -10.11 -12.68
N VAL A 655 -27.81 -8.92 -13.04
CA VAL A 655 -28.84 -8.21 -12.26
C VAL A 655 -30.15 -8.98 -12.24
N THR A 656 -30.59 -9.55 -13.36
CA THR A 656 -31.79 -10.39 -13.44
C THR A 656 -31.67 -11.59 -12.49
N GLU A 657 -30.60 -12.38 -12.60
CA GLU A 657 -30.40 -13.58 -11.78
C GLU A 657 -30.30 -13.24 -10.28
N VAL A 658 -29.67 -12.12 -9.92
CA VAL A 658 -29.59 -11.68 -8.52
C VAL A 658 -30.97 -11.27 -8.00
N LEU A 659 -31.73 -10.47 -8.74
CA LEU A 659 -33.06 -10.02 -8.33
C LEU A 659 -34.05 -11.17 -8.18
N ASP A 660 -33.90 -12.24 -8.95
CA ASP A 660 -34.75 -13.43 -8.86
C ASP A 660 -34.52 -14.25 -7.59
N VAL A 661 -33.36 -14.12 -6.92
CA VAL A 661 -33.00 -14.92 -5.74
C VAL A 661 -32.93 -14.14 -4.42
N ILE A 662 -32.97 -12.81 -4.46
CA ILE A 662 -32.91 -11.97 -3.24
C ILE A 662 -34.29 -11.47 -2.81
N ALA A 663 -34.46 -11.22 -1.51
CA ALA A 663 -35.66 -10.63 -0.95
C ALA A 663 -35.32 -9.71 0.24
N PRO A 664 -36.22 -8.77 0.61
CA PRO A 664 -36.05 -7.94 1.81
C PRO A 664 -35.98 -8.77 3.12
N PRO A 665 -35.38 -8.25 4.20
CA PRO A 665 -34.76 -6.93 4.33
C PRO A 665 -33.35 -6.84 3.74
N TYR A 666 -33.05 -5.74 3.05
CA TYR A 666 -31.71 -5.46 2.52
C TYR A 666 -30.86 -4.69 3.53
N THR A 667 -29.53 -4.85 3.45
CA THR A 667 -28.56 -4.06 4.23
C THR A 667 -28.19 -2.78 3.50
N SER A 668 -27.80 -1.73 4.25
CA SER A 668 -27.36 -0.44 3.68
C SER A 668 -26.23 -0.60 2.69
N ASP A 669 -25.24 -1.42 3.03
CA ASP A 669 -24.01 -1.56 2.25
C ASP A 669 -24.29 -2.24 0.91
N PHE A 670 -25.18 -3.24 0.90
CA PHE A 670 -25.66 -3.87 -0.33
C PHE A 670 -26.41 -2.86 -1.21
N VAL A 671 -27.35 -2.10 -0.62
CA VAL A 671 -28.13 -1.09 -1.36
C VAL A 671 -27.21 -0.02 -1.93
N GLN A 672 -26.23 0.47 -1.17
CA GLN A 672 -25.28 1.50 -1.62
C GLN A 672 -24.41 1.05 -2.81
N LEU A 673 -24.11 -0.24 -2.91
CA LEU A 673 -23.35 -0.81 -4.02
C LEU A 673 -24.21 -1.20 -5.22
N PHE A 674 -25.40 -1.77 -4.97
CA PHE A 674 -26.26 -2.35 -6.01
C PHE A 674 -27.20 -1.33 -6.65
N LEU A 675 -27.68 -0.33 -5.90
CA LEU A 675 -28.60 0.69 -6.43
C LEU A 675 -27.99 1.51 -7.59
N PRO A 676 -26.72 1.97 -7.55
CA PRO A 676 -26.13 2.69 -8.68
C PRO A 676 -26.04 1.89 -9.98
N ILE A 677 -25.96 0.55 -9.90
CA ILE A 677 -25.98 -0.34 -11.08
C ILE A 677 -27.37 -0.32 -11.72
N LEU A 678 -28.42 -0.34 -10.90
CA LEU A 678 -29.82 -0.36 -11.32
C LEU A 678 -30.35 1.01 -11.78
N GLU A 679 -29.76 2.11 -11.33
CA GLU A 679 -30.09 3.46 -11.80
C GLU A 679 -29.63 3.73 -13.25
N ASN A 680 -28.81 2.83 -13.82
CA ASN A 680 -28.42 2.93 -15.23
C ASN A 680 -29.55 2.42 -16.15
N ASP A 681 -30.16 3.35 -16.90
CA ASP A 681 -31.29 3.09 -17.81
C ASP A 681 -31.02 1.99 -18.86
N SER A 682 -29.77 1.80 -19.28
CA SER A 682 -29.39 0.77 -20.25
C SER A 682 -29.48 -0.67 -19.72
N ILE A 683 -29.53 -0.81 -18.38
CA ILE A 683 -29.68 -2.06 -17.66
C ILE A 683 -31.15 -2.24 -17.28
N ALA A 684 -31.71 -1.29 -16.52
CA ALA A 684 -33.07 -1.38 -15.97
C ALA A 684 -34.17 -1.29 -17.04
N GLY A 685 -33.98 -0.52 -18.11
CA GLY A 685 -35.02 -0.26 -19.12
C GLY A 685 -35.49 -1.51 -19.88
N THR A 686 -34.66 -2.55 -19.91
CA THR A 686 -34.85 -3.79 -20.68
C THR A 686 -35.13 -5.03 -19.82
N ILE A 687 -35.00 -4.93 -18.49
CA ILE A 687 -35.33 -6.03 -17.56
C ILE A 687 -36.85 -6.12 -17.32
N LYS A 688 -37.61 -5.10 -17.75
CA LYS A 688 -39.07 -5.07 -17.70
C LYS A 688 -39.67 -6.30 -18.36
N THR A 689 -40.11 -7.25 -17.55
CA THR A 689 -40.93 -8.37 -17.98
C THR A 689 -42.34 -7.86 -18.30
N GLU A 690 -42.93 -8.35 -19.39
CA GLU A 690 -44.34 -8.13 -19.70
C GLU A 690 -45.21 -8.90 -18.66
N GLY A 691 -45.40 -8.35 -17.45
CA GLY A 691 -46.11 -8.99 -16.34
C GLY A 691 -46.34 -8.08 -15.11
N GLU A 692 -47.08 -8.58 -14.10
CA GLU A 692 -47.49 -7.81 -12.90
C GLU A 692 -46.37 -7.58 -11.86
N HIS A 693 -45.21 -8.21 -12.00
CA HIS A 693 -44.07 -8.09 -11.07
C HIS A 693 -42.81 -7.60 -11.80
N ASP A 694 -42.52 -6.31 -11.66
CA ASP A 694 -41.24 -5.71 -12.07
C ASP A 694 -40.28 -5.72 -10.86
N PRO A 695 -39.33 -6.67 -10.78
CA PRO A 695 -38.46 -6.82 -9.62
C PRO A 695 -37.52 -5.63 -9.43
N VAL A 696 -37.18 -4.93 -10.53
CA VAL A 696 -36.34 -3.71 -10.47
C VAL A 696 -37.12 -2.58 -9.81
N ALA A 697 -38.37 -2.37 -10.23
CA ALA A 697 -39.23 -1.35 -9.64
C ALA A 697 -39.53 -1.63 -8.16
N GLU A 698 -39.75 -2.90 -7.80
CA GLU A 698 -39.95 -3.33 -6.41
C GLU A 698 -38.72 -3.05 -5.53
N PHE A 699 -37.52 -3.39 -6.03
CA PHE A 699 -36.27 -3.09 -5.34
C PHE A 699 -36.07 -1.58 -5.12
N ILE A 700 -36.25 -0.77 -6.18
CA ILE A 700 -36.11 0.69 -6.09
C ILE A 700 -37.16 1.29 -5.14
N ALA A 701 -38.40 0.80 -5.16
CA ALA A 701 -39.45 1.24 -4.25
C ALA A 701 -39.11 0.92 -2.80
N HIS A 702 -38.58 -0.28 -2.53
CA HIS A 702 -38.08 -0.66 -1.21
C HIS A 702 -36.94 0.26 -0.76
N CYS A 703 -35.95 0.50 -1.62
CA CYS A 703 -34.82 1.38 -1.32
C CYS A 703 -35.28 2.80 -0.93
N LYS A 704 -36.22 3.39 -1.67
CA LYS A 704 -36.78 4.72 -1.39
C LYS A 704 -37.61 4.77 -0.09
N SER A 705 -38.29 3.68 0.23
CA SER A 705 -39.12 3.58 1.44
C SER A 705 -38.29 3.39 2.71
N ASN A 706 -37.16 2.67 2.61
CA ASN A 706 -36.46 2.15 3.78
C ASN A 706 -35.08 2.79 4.03
N PHE A 707 -34.52 3.51 3.05
CA PHE A 707 -33.20 4.16 3.18
C PHE A 707 -33.30 5.66 2.90
N ILE A 708 -32.66 6.46 3.75
CA ILE A 708 -32.44 7.89 3.51
C ILE A 708 -31.06 8.02 2.91
N MET A 709 -30.96 8.48 1.66
CA MET A 709 -29.67 8.84 1.07
C MET A 709 -29.07 9.99 1.88
N VAL A 710 -28.04 9.70 2.66
CA VAL A 710 -27.19 10.71 3.28
C VAL A 710 -25.99 10.86 2.36
N ASN A 711 -25.92 11.97 1.62
CA ASN A 711 -24.79 12.30 0.74
C ASN A 711 -23.52 12.57 1.54
#